data_AF-A0A518C1E5-F1
#
_entry.id   AF-A0A518C1E5-F1
#
_cell.length_a   1.000
_cell.length_b   1.000
_cell.length_c   1.000
_cell.angle_alpha   90.00
_cell.angle_beta   90.00
_cell.angle_gamma   90.00
#
_symmetry.space_group_name_H-M   'P 1'
#
loop_
_entity.id
_entity.type
_entity.pdbx_description
1 polymer ?
#
loop_
_entity_poly.entity_id
_entity_poly.type
_entity_poly.pdbx_seq_one_letter_code
_entity_poly.pdbx_strand_id
1 'polypeptide(L)'
;MTEPNEPQDQPTGDIENKEAAQQAQQAKAKSEYGASDLEHLSDLEHVRERPSMYIGDRSTRGFHHLVYEVVDNSIDEAMAEFASSVIVTVHNDNSVTVEDDGRGIPVDRHPQLSEQVGRDVSTLEGVMTVLKFGGKFSKGAYQTSGGLHGVGVTVVNFLSEWCEVEVYRDGFVWQQEYERGVPQGPVQKGQPTKKRGTKTTFKPDSQIFNVSKFNHDTLAKRLQELAFLNKGVKIIFIDDRTQEKDEFLYEQGIIEYVAHLNRATNALHPDVIFLSGITEGVGYEIALQYSEEYTENLHSYVNNINTHEGGTHVSGFKTALTRTLNNYAKKENMIKDLALSGDDFREGLTAIISTRVPEPQFEGQTKTKLGNSEVESYINSAFGEFMTKYLEENPKVAKIIIRKALLAGQAREAARKARDLLRNRKDALSGGGLPGKLRDCISKEMEKCELYLVEGDSAGGSAEGGRLRDFQAILPLRGKIINSYKAREDKVLANEEVRSMIQAIGVGIGQDQDINKRRYNKVVIMTDADVDGSHIRTLLLSFFYRQMNELVAGGHVYVAQPPLFRVVHKKNVWYVQTEEEMKNQLLDNGLADCAFVDENGDVIEGEKMEKLCRALAPLEEAIVALERRGIGLKIHAVRQDPVSQKLPVFHLVMGREEHWFPTKKELDAFLSERGLDAEPDTKIPDEGEVVDGKVIDGEASTNGQPKEEESKIEAPHIAELHEVRTINIKLGELAELGFDIQALIPQERTGCTDSRYKLRRGETETGLEDLRGLLAAVRSAGERGLQVTRFKGLGEMNAEELRETTLDPQNRTLMQVTMSDASAADDMFRILMGDKVEPRREFIEKHALEVRNLDV
;
A
#
# COMPACT_ATOMS: atom_id res chain seq x y z
N MET A 1 69.79 38.00 -13.20
CA MET A 1 70.44 37.78 -11.90
C MET A 1 69.99 38.88 -10.96
N THR A 2 69.14 38.51 -9.99
CA THR A 2 68.86 39.06 -8.64
C THR A 2 67.40 38.71 -8.32
N GLU A 3 67.19 37.74 -7.43
CA GLU A 3 65.90 37.44 -6.78
C GLU A 3 65.40 38.66 -5.98
N PRO A 4 64.11 38.75 -5.57
CA PRO A 4 63.69 38.13 -4.30
C PRO A 4 62.19 37.79 -4.09
N ASN A 5 61.96 37.03 -3.01
CA ASN A 5 60.84 37.04 -2.04
C ASN A 5 59.60 36.14 -2.21
N GLU A 6 59.56 35.12 -1.33
CA GLU A 6 58.36 34.59 -0.67
C GLU A 6 57.61 35.68 0.13
N PRO A 7 56.31 35.46 0.42
CA PRO A 7 55.94 35.40 1.83
C PRO A 7 54.88 34.34 2.21
N GLN A 8 55.20 33.65 3.31
CA GLN A 8 54.37 33.34 4.50
C GLN A 8 53.18 32.36 4.43
N ASP A 9 53.41 31.21 5.06
CA ASP A 9 52.44 30.25 5.59
C ASP A 9 51.52 30.83 6.68
N GLN A 10 50.21 30.59 6.54
CA GLN A 10 49.23 30.48 7.63
C GLN A 10 48.38 29.21 7.41
N PRO A 11 48.09 28.41 8.45
CA PRO A 11 47.51 27.09 8.28
C PRO A 11 45.99 27.19 8.11
N THR A 12 45.47 26.77 6.97
CA THR A 12 44.04 26.53 6.77
C THR A 12 43.76 25.03 6.85
N GLY A 13 42.67 24.70 7.53
CA GLY A 13 42.25 23.34 7.84
C GLY A 13 41.93 22.52 6.59
N ASP A 14 42.86 21.66 6.21
CA ASP A 14 42.71 20.63 5.17
C ASP A 14 42.82 19.23 5.79
N ILE A 15 41.97 18.93 6.78
CA ILE A 15 41.88 17.55 7.32
C ILE A 15 40.49 16.93 7.08
N GLU A 16 39.40 17.71 7.05
CA GLU A 16 38.05 17.13 6.84
C GLU A 16 37.63 17.01 5.37
N ASN A 17 38.39 17.56 4.42
CA ASN A 17 38.11 17.40 2.99
C ASN A 17 38.84 16.21 2.33
N LYS A 18 39.63 15.43 3.09
CA LYS A 18 40.32 14.24 2.56
C LYS A 18 39.47 12.98 2.59
N GLU A 19 38.54 12.85 3.54
CA GLU A 19 37.65 11.68 3.60
C GLU A 19 36.46 11.79 2.63
N ALA A 20 35.89 12.99 2.45
CA ALA A 20 34.87 13.23 1.43
C ALA A 20 35.43 13.15 -0.01
N ALA A 21 36.69 13.57 -0.22
CA ALA A 21 37.37 13.41 -1.51
C ALA A 21 37.83 11.97 -1.79
N GLN A 22 37.95 11.11 -0.76
CA GLN A 22 38.27 9.68 -0.94
C GLN A 22 37.05 8.83 -1.31
N GLN A 23 35.84 9.23 -0.93
CA GLN A 23 34.61 8.50 -1.31
C GLN A 23 34.00 8.95 -2.65
N ALA A 24 34.44 10.08 -3.21
CA ALA A 24 34.10 10.52 -4.57
C ALA A 24 35.13 10.10 -5.62
N GLN A 25 35.87 9.01 -5.39
CA GLN A 25 36.61 8.34 -6.45
C GLN A 25 35.59 7.63 -7.36
N GLN A 26 35.04 8.37 -8.32
CA GLN A 26 34.36 7.80 -9.48
C GLN A 26 35.21 6.63 -9.97
N ALA A 27 34.64 5.43 -9.99
CA ALA A 27 35.27 4.28 -10.63
C ALA A 27 35.64 4.73 -12.04
N LYS A 28 36.95 4.92 -12.31
CA LYS A 28 37.40 5.24 -13.66
C LYS A 28 36.93 4.08 -14.52
N ALA A 29 36.04 4.37 -15.47
CA ALA A 29 35.65 3.40 -16.49
C ALA A 29 36.94 2.79 -17.07
N LYS A 30 36.98 1.46 -17.20
CA LYS A 30 38.13 0.78 -17.81
C LYS A 30 38.45 1.45 -19.15
N SER A 31 39.74 1.66 -19.41
CA SER A 31 40.22 2.22 -20.68
C SER A 31 39.88 1.34 -21.88
N GLU A 32 39.60 0.06 -21.66
CA GLU A 32 39.19 -0.90 -22.67
C GLU A 32 37.81 -1.46 -22.29
N TYR A 33 36.85 -1.31 -23.20
CA TYR A 33 35.52 -1.88 -23.15
C TYR A 33 35.48 -3.03 -24.17
N GLY A 34 35.39 -4.26 -23.66
CA GLY A 34 35.45 -5.48 -24.47
C GLY A 34 34.20 -6.35 -24.33
N ALA A 35 34.14 -7.44 -25.11
CA ALA A 35 33.02 -8.38 -25.05
C ALA A 35 32.81 -9.02 -23.67
N SER A 36 33.86 -9.11 -22.84
CA SER A 36 33.80 -9.62 -21.47
C SER A 36 33.16 -8.66 -20.46
N ASP A 37 32.96 -7.39 -20.81
CA ASP A 37 32.24 -6.42 -19.98
C ASP A 37 30.74 -6.36 -20.35
N LEU A 38 30.30 -7.16 -21.33
CA LEU A 38 28.89 -7.37 -21.69
C LEU A 38 28.36 -8.59 -20.92
N GLU A 39 27.33 -8.36 -20.11
CA GLU A 39 26.62 -9.41 -19.39
C GLU A 39 25.25 -9.66 -20.04
N HIS A 40 24.90 -10.93 -20.23
CA HIS A 40 23.59 -11.36 -20.72
C HIS A 40 22.84 -12.02 -19.58
N LEU A 41 21.89 -11.29 -18.99
CA LEU A 41 20.99 -11.83 -17.98
C LEU A 41 19.86 -12.63 -18.64
N SER A 42 19.49 -13.76 -18.05
CA SER A 42 18.23 -14.43 -18.39
C SER A 42 17.03 -13.54 -18.02
N ASP A 43 15.85 -13.84 -18.56
CA ASP A 43 14.62 -13.11 -18.22
C ASP A 43 14.34 -13.11 -16.71
N LEU A 44 14.59 -14.25 -16.04
CA LEU A 44 14.44 -14.41 -14.59
C LEU A 44 15.41 -13.52 -13.82
N GLU A 45 16.70 -13.57 -14.16
CA GLU A 45 17.73 -12.75 -13.52
C GLU A 45 17.47 -11.26 -13.74
N HIS A 46 17.12 -10.88 -14.97
CA HIS A 46 16.85 -9.49 -15.32
C HIS A 46 15.66 -8.92 -14.53
N VAL A 47 14.56 -9.66 -14.40
CA VAL A 47 13.40 -9.24 -13.58
C VAL A 47 13.78 -9.13 -12.11
N ARG A 48 14.52 -10.09 -11.55
CA ARG A 48 14.91 -10.08 -10.13
C ARG A 48 15.94 -8.98 -9.80
N GLU A 49 16.86 -8.66 -10.71
CA GLU A 49 17.81 -7.56 -10.54
C GLU A 49 17.18 -6.19 -10.77
N ARG A 50 16.22 -6.10 -11.70
CA ARG A 50 15.56 -4.85 -12.11
C ARG A 50 14.04 -4.89 -11.91
N PRO A 51 13.53 -5.21 -10.71
CA PRO A 51 12.09 -5.40 -10.47
C PRO A 51 11.27 -4.14 -10.77
N SER A 52 11.81 -2.96 -10.46
CA SER A 52 11.16 -1.67 -10.68
C SER A 52 10.77 -1.42 -12.14
N MET A 53 11.44 -2.03 -13.12
CA MET A 53 11.05 -1.91 -14.53
C MET A 53 9.73 -2.62 -14.86
N TYR A 54 9.36 -3.63 -14.06
CA TYR A 54 8.19 -4.48 -14.29
C TYR A 54 7.05 -4.14 -13.35
N ILE A 55 7.35 -3.84 -12.09
CA ILE A 55 6.35 -3.57 -11.03
C ILE A 55 6.38 -2.11 -10.50
N GLY A 56 7.16 -1.23 -11.13
CA GLY A 56 7.29 0.18 -10.78
C GLY A 56 8.34 0.47 -9.71
N ASP A 57 8.24 -0.15 -8.54
CA ASP A 57 9.19 0.03 -7.43
C ASP A 57 9.28 -1.20 -6.49
N ARG A 58 10.14 -1.13 -5.48
CA ARG A 58 10.32 -2.18 -4.44
C ARG A 58 9.66 -1.80 -3.10
N SER A 59 8.79 -0.78 -3.12
CA SER A 59 8.10 -0.24 -1.96
C SER A 59 6.71 -0.87 -1.82
N THR A 60 5.88 -0.33 -0.93
CA THR A 60 4.49 -0.75 -0.73
C THR A 60 3.72 -0.83 -2.05
N ARG A 61 3.90 0.13 -2.97
CA ARG A 61 3.19 0.13 -4.25
C ARG A 61 3.53 -1.10 -5.10
N GLY A 62 4.82 -1.35 -5.36
CA GLY A 62 5.25 -2.52 -6.12
C GLY A 62 4.89 -3.85 -5.45
N PHE A 63 4.90 -3.90 -4.11
CA PHE A 63 4.49 -5.07 -3.33
C PHE A 63 3.03 -5.44 -3.60
N HIS A 64 2.10 -4.48 -3.54
CA HIS A 64 0.67 -4.71 -3.82
C HIS A 64 0.41 -5.01 -5.29
N HIS A 65 1.24 -4.47 -6.19
CA HIS A 65 1.09 -4.70 -7.62
C HIS A 65 1.23 -6.18 -8.02
N LEU A 66 1.97 -6.98 -7.23
CA LEU A 66 2.02 -8.43 -7.44
C LEU A 66 0.62 -9.07 -7.35
N VAL A 67 -0.18 -8.66 -6.37
CA VAL A 67 -1.57 -9.15 -6.21
C VAL A 67 -2.43 -8.68 -7.38
N TYR A 68 -2.27 -7.42 -7.80
CA TYR A 68 -3.04 -6.85 -8.90
C TYR A 68 -2.83 -7.62 -10.20
N GLU A 69 -1.59 -8.03 -10.51
CA GLU A 69 -1.29 -8.78 -11.73
C GLU A 69 -1.96 -10.17 -11.76
N VAL A 70 -2.11 -10.83 -10.61
CA VAL A 70 -2.82 -12.11 -10.54
C VAL A 70 -4.33 -11.90 -10.62
N VAL A 71 -4.86 -10.95 -9.86
CA VAL A 71 -6.30 -10.61 -9.86
C VAL A 71 -6.76 -10.14 -11.23
N ASP A 72 -5.99 -9.31 -11.92
CA ASP A 72 -6.35 -8.80 -13.26
C ASP A 72 -6.47 -9.94 -14.28
N ASN A 73 -5.73 -11.05 -14.13
CA ASN A 73 -5.92 -12.24 -14.97
C ASN A 73 -7.26 -12.93 -14.71
N SER A 74 -7.64 -13.08 -13.44
CA SER A 74 -8.94 -13.63 -13.05
C SER A 74 -10.10 -12.72 -13.51
N ILE A 75 -9.91 -11.40 -13.45
CA ILE A 75 -10.89 -10.44 -13.96
C ILE A 75 -10.97 -10.49 -15.50
N ASP A 76 -9.87 -10.71 -16.22
CA ASP A 76 -9.90 -10.90 -17.67
C ASP A 76 -10.73 -12.16 -18.06
N GLU A 77 -10.71 -13.23 -17.24
CA GLU A 77 -11.62 -14.40 -17.41
C GLU A 77 -13.08 -14.04 -17.15
N ALA A 78 -13.34 -13.19 -16.14
CA ALA A 78 -14.69 -12.73 -15.82
C ALA A 78 -15.25 -11.81 -16.91
N MET A 79 -14.43 -10.91 -17.45
CA MET A 79 -14.77 -10.06 -18.59
C MET A 79 -15.08 -10.86 -19.86
N ALA A 80 -14.48 -12.04 -20.00
CA ALA A 80 -14.78 -12.97 -21.08
C ALA A 80 -15.99 -13.88 -20.80
N GLU A 81 -16.75 -13.60 -19.73
CA GLU A 81 -17.95 -14.32 -19.28
C GLU A 81 -17.70 -15.78 -18.87
N PHE A 82 -16.46 -16.12 -18.52
CA PHE A 82 -16.09 -17.47 -18.09
C PHE A 82 -15.96 -17.64 -16.58
N ALA A 83 -15.70 -16.54 -15.86
CA ALA A 83 -15.66 -16.49 -14.41
C ALA A 83 -16.80 -15.62 -13.87
N SER A 84 -17.32 -15.97 -12.70
CA SER A 84 -18.34 -15.22 -11.96
C SER A 84 -17.88 -14.84 -10.56
N SER A 85 -16.80 -15.45 -10.07
CA SER A 85 -16.26 -15.22 -8.73
C SER A 85 -14.73 -15.17 -8.72
N VAL A 86 -14.19 -14.28 -7.91
CA VAL A 86 -12.76 -14.21 -7.57
C VAL A 86 -12.62 -14.14 -6.06
N ILE A 87 -11.75 -14.97 -5.48
CA ILE A 87 -11.46 -15.00 -4.05
C ILE A 87 -10.00 -14.61 -3.87
N VAL A 88 -9.74 -13.61 -3.03
CA VAL A 88 -8.40 -13.16 -2.66
C VAL A 88 -8.23 -13.35 -1.17
N THR A 89 -7.21 -14.11 -0.76
CA THR A 89 -6.92 -14.37 0.65
C THR A 89 -5.50 -13.93 0.99
N VAL A 90 -5.34 -13.11 2.03
CA VAL A 90 -4.03 -12.81 2.63
C VAL A 90 -3.87 -13.68 3.88
N HIS A 91 -2.83 -14.50 3.90
CA HIS A 91 -2.59 -15.45 4.97
C HIS A 91 -1.74 -14.86 6.10
N ASN A 92 -1.71 -15.58 7.24
CA ASN A 92 -0.95 -15.18 8.43
C ASN A 92 0.55 -14.99 8.20
N ASP A 93 1.13 -15.70 7.23
CA ASP A 93 2.54 -15.61 6.85
C ASP A 93 2.83 -14.53 5.79
N ASN A 94 1.83 -13.71 5.46
CA ASN A 94 1.82 -12.72 4.37
C ASN A 94 1.98 -13.31 2.97
N SER A 95 1.68 -14.60 2.77
CA SER A 95 1.39 -15.12 1.43
C SER A 95 -0.01 -14.71 0.96
N VAL A 96 -0.25 -14.75 -0.35
CA VAL A 96 -1.54 -14.40 -0.96
C VAL A 96 -2.01 -15.50 -1.88
N THR A 97 -3.27 -15.88 -1.75
CA THR A 97 -3.99 -16.74 -2.67
C THR A 97 -4.98 -15.92 -3.50
N VAL A 98 -5.01 -16.15 -4.82
CA VAL A 98 -6.06 -15.67 -5.72
C VAL A 98 -6.66 -16.87 -6.44
N GLU A 99 -7.97 -17.08 -6.30
CA GLU A 99 -8.74 -18.16 -6.91
C GLU A 99 -9.88 -17.59 -7.77
N ASP A 100 -10.07 -18.13 -8.97
CA ASP A 100 -11.21 -17.84 -9.86
C ASP A 100 -11.92 -19.11 -10.33
N ASP A 101 -13.16 -18.95 -10.79
CA ASP A 101 -13.98 -20.01 -11.39
C ASP A 101 -13.97 -20.00 -12.94
N GLY A 102 -12.95 -19.34 -13.53
CA GLY A 102 -12.74 -19.18 -14.97
C GLY A 102 -12.29 -20.46 -15.68
N ARG A 103 -11.86 -20.41 -16.94
CA ARG A 103 -11.57 -21.64 -17.71
C ARG A 103 -10.42 -22.51 -17.19
N GLY A 104 -9.57 -21.96 -16.34
CA GLY A 104 -8.29 -22.57 -15.95
C GLY A 104 -7.22 -22.42 -17.03
N ILE A 105 -5.99 -22.09 -16.63
CA ILE A 105 -4.83 -22.00 -17.55
C ILE A 105 -4.66 -23.34 -18.31
N PRO A 106 -4.40 -23.36 -19.63
CA PRO A 106 -4.16 -24.62 -20.33
C PRO A 106 -2.97 -25.39 -19.75
N VAL A 107 -3.13 -26.70 -19.56
CA VAL A 107 -2.11 -27.58 -18.94
C VAL A 107 -1.42 -28.51 -19.95
N ASP A 108 -1.91 -28.52 -21.19
CA ASP A 108 -1.36 -29.34 -22.27
C ASP A 108 0.07 -28.94 -22.63
N ARG A 109 0.82 -29.91 -23.17
CA ARG A 109 2.14 -29.69 -23.78
C ARG A 109 2.06 -28.59 -24.84
N HIS A 110 2.93 -27.58 -24.73
CA HIS A 110 3.04 -26.52 -25.73
C HIS A 110 4.12 -26.86 -26.78
N PRO A 111 3.77 -27.18 -28.05
CA PRO A 111 4.71 -27.77 -29.00
C PRO A 111 5.92 -26.88 -29.33
N GLN A 112 5.66 -25.60 -29.64
CA GLN A 112 6.70 -24.65 -30.03
C GLN A 112 7.66 -24.35 -28.87
N LEU A 113 7.14 -24.25 -27.65
CA LEU A 113 7.97 -23.96 -26.48
C LEU A 113 8.81 -25.18 -26.09
N SER A 114 8.22 -26.37 -26.19
CA SER A 114 8.95 -27.62 -25.94
C SER A 114 10.13 -27.81 -26.89
N GLU A 115 9.97 -27.41 -28.16
CA GLU A 115 11.05 -27.44 -29.15
C GLU A 115 12.15 -26.41 -28.83
N GLN A 116 11.77 -25.20 -28.44
CA GLN A 116 12.72 -24.13 -28.07
C GLN A 116 13.57 -24.48 -26.85
N VAL A 117 12.95 -25.07 -25.81
CA VAL A 117 13.63 -25.42 -24.56
C VAL A 117 14.31 -26.80 -24.65
N GLY A 118 13.99 -27.60 -25.66
CA GLY A 118 14.57 -28.93 -25.86
C GLY A 118 14.07 -30.01 -24.89
N ARG A 119 12.94 -29.78 -24.23
CA ARG A 119 12.24 -30.73 -23.36
C ARG A 119 10.73 -30.49 -23.43
N ASP A 120 9.93 -31.44 -22.95
CA ASP A 120 8.49 -31.23 -22.87
C ASP A 120 8.16 -30.16 -21.81
N VAL A 121 7.44 -29.12 -22.23
CA VAL A 121 6.99 -27.99 -21.40
C VAL A 121 5.49 -27.82 -21.58
N SER A 122 4.75 -27.75 -20.47
CA SER A 122 3.31 -27.48 -20.49
C SER A 122 3.03 -26.00 -20.76
N THR A 123 1.81 -25.69 -21.19
CA THR A 123 1.40 -24.29 -21.37
C THR A 123 1.37 -23.55 -20.03
N LEU A 124 0.95 -24.21 -18.94
CA LEU A 124 1.02 -23.68 -17.57
C LEU A 124 2.45 -23.27 -17.20
N GLU A 125 3.42 -24.17 -17.38
CA GLU A 125 4.81 -23.89 -17.07
C GLU A 125 5.34 -22.72 -17.93
N GLY A 126 4.99 -22.69 -19.22
CA GLY A 126 5.36 -21.59 -20.11
C GLY A 126 4.83 -20.24 -19.62
N VAL A 127 3.56 -20.16 -19.22
CA VAL A 127 2.95 -18.92 -18.69
C VAL A 127 3.66 -18.45 -17.42
N MET A 128 4.11 -19.39 -16.58
CA MET A 128 4.77 -19.08 -15.32
C MET A 128 6.27 -18.79 -15.43
N THR A 129 6.93 -19.16 -16.54
CA THR A 129 8.40 -19.11 -16.66
C THR A 129 8.94 -18.35 -17.88
N VAL A 130 8.08 -17.97 -18.84
CA VAL A 130 8.50 -17.30 -20.08
C VAL A 130 7.83 -15.94 -20.20
N LEU A 131 8.64 -14.88 -20.30
CA LEU A 131 8.10 -13.54 -20.53
C LEU A 131 7.48 -13.44 -21.93
N LYS A 132 6.43 -12.63 -22.05
CA LYS A 132 5.71 -12.37 -23.32
C LYS A 132 5.06 -13.64 -23.88
N PHE A 133 4.66 -14.56 -23.02
CA PHE A 133 3.98 -15.79 -23.39
C PHE A 133 2.57 -15.81 -22.78
N GLY A 134 1.54 -15.72 -23.64
CA GLY A 134 0.15 -15.75 -23.20
C GLY A 134 -0.87 -15.64 -24.32
N GLY A 135 -2.12 -16.03 -24.05
CA GLY A 135 -3.22 -16.01 -25.03
C GLY A 135 -3.68 -14.61 -25.46
N LYS A 136 -3.22 -13.56 -24.76
CA LYS A 136 -3.64 -12.16 -24.90
C LYS A 136 -3.09 -11.47 -26.17
N PHE A 137 -2.19 -12.11 -26.92
CA PHE A 137 -1.63 -11.58 -28.17
C PHE A 137 -2.43 -11.94 -29.44
N SER A 138 -3.43 -12.81 -29.32
CA SER A 138 -4.27 -13.23 -30.45
C SER A 138 -5.73 -12.87 -30.19
N LYS A 139 -6.43 -12.34 -31.21
CA LYS A 139 -7.83 -11.86 -31.12
C LYS A 139 -8.88 -12.95 -30.78
N GLY A 140 -8.45 -14.17 -30.47
CA GLY A 140 -9.31 -15.34 -30.27
C GLY A 140 -9.67 -15.65 -28.81
N ALA A 141 -8.76 -15.43 -27.85
CA ALA A 141 -8.97 -15.86 -26.45
C ALA A 141 -9.59 -14.77 -25.56
N TYR A 142 -9.30 -13.49 -25.83
CA TYR A 142 -9.84 -12.32 -25.14
C TYR A 142 -10.12 -11.20 -26.16
N GLN A 143 -11.30 -10.58 -26.12
CA GLN A 143 -11.66 -9.48 -27.03
C GLN A 143 -11.18 -8.12 -26.53
N THR A 144 -11.14 -7.92 -25.20
CA THR A 144 -10.55 -6.77 -24.51
C THR A 144 -9.90 -7.29 -23.22
N SER A 145 -8.72 -6.81 -22.86
CA SER A 145 -8.02 -7.22 -21.63
C SER A 145 -7.19 -6.07 -21.07
N GLY A 146 -7.00 -6.05 -19.74
CA GLY A 146 -6.08 -5.10 -19.10
C GLY A 146 -4.59 -5.50 -19.25
N GLY A 147 -4.32 -6.80 -19.32
CA GLY A 147 -2.97 -7.37 -19.41
C GLY A 147 -2.40 -7.41 -20.83
N LEU A 148 -1.82 -6.32 -21.32
CA LEU A 148 -1.36 -6.23 -22.73
C LEU A 148 -0.01 -6.91 -23.04
N HIS A 149 0.76 -7.32 -22.03
CA HIS A 149 2.18 -7.64 -22.21
C HIS A 149 2.55 -9.11 -21.99
N GLY A 150 1.64 -9.95 -21.48
CA GLY A 150 1.92 -11.38 -21.23
C GLY A 150 3.12 -11.63 -20.30
N VAL A 151 3.32 -10.76 -19.31
CA VAL A 151 4.44 -10.82 -18.34
C VAL A 151 3.99 -10.86 -16.88
N GLY A 152 2.72 -10.60 -16.59
CA GLY A 152 2.21 -10.35 -15.23
C GLY A 152 2.50 -11.47 -14.23
N VAL A 153 1.85 -12.63 -14.39
CA VAL A 153 2.00 -13.76 -13.46
C VAL A 153 3.42 -14.36 -13.47
N THR A 154 4.13 -14.27 -14.59
CA THR A 154 5.55 -14.65 -14.69
C THR A 154 6.43 -13.79 -13.79
N VAL A 155 6.22 -12.47 -13.79
CA VAL A 155 6.92 -11.53 -12.91
C VAL A 155 6.57 -11.80 -11.45
N VAL A 156 5.30 -12.09 -11.14
CA VAL A 156 4.91 -12.50 -9.78
C VAL A 156 5.68 -13.74 -9.34
N ASN A 157 5.78 -14.75 -10.18
CA ASN A 157 6.57 -15.96 -9.89
C ASN A 157 8.05 -15.64 -9.64
N PHE A 158 8.66 -14.84 -10.51
CA PHE A 158 10.08 -14.48 -10.41
C PHE A 158 10.40 -13.67 -9.16
N LEU A 159 9.47 -12.83 -8.69
CA LEU A 159 9.64 -11.96 -7.52
C LEU A 159 9.12 -12.58 -6.21
N SER A 160 8.72 -13.85 -6.24
CA SER A 160 8.26 -14.60 -5.06
C SER A 160 9.37 -15.51 -4.51
N GLU A 161 9.39 -15.70 -3.19
CA GLU A 161 10.18 -16.73 -2.53
C GLU A 161 9.71 -18.10 -3.01
N TRP A 162 8.40 -18.34 -2.97
CA TRP A 162 7.73 -19.50 -3.54
C TRP A 162 6.40 -19.10 -4.19
N CYS A 163 5.99 -19.87 -5.19
CA CYS A 163 4.71 -19.72 -5.89
C CYS A 163 4.16 -21.11 -6.23
N GLU A 164 2.85 -21.28 -6.12
CA GLU A 164 2.13 -22.51 -6.42
C GLU A 164 0.91 -22.18 -7.27
N VAL A 165 0.71 -22.95 -8.34
CA VAL A 165 -0.47 -22.80 -9.20
C VAL A 165 -1.21 -24.11 -9.27
N GLU A 166 -2.50 -24.07 -8.95
CA GLU A 166 -3.47 -25.13 -9.17
C GLU A 166 -4.40 -24.72 -10.30
N VAL A 167 -4.66 -25.65 -11.22
CA VAL A 167 -5.60 -25.47 -12.31
C VAL A 167 -6.66 -26.55 -12.23
N TYR A 168 -7.93 -26.15 -12.18
CA TYR A 168 -9.06 -27.06 -12.24
C TYR A 168 -9.54 -27.12 -13.69
N ARG A 169 -9.15 -28.15 -14.43
CA ARG A 169 -9.43 -28.28 -15.87
C ARG A 169 -9.47 -29.74 -16.32
N ASP A 170 -10.32 -30.01 -17.31
CA ASP A 170 -10.51 -31.35 -17.89
C ASP A 170 -10.94 -32.43 -16.87
N GLY A 171 -11.62 -32.00 -15.81
CA GLY A 171 -12.13 -32.86 -14.74
C GLY A 171 -11.08 -33.28 -13.70
N PHE A 172 -9.90 -32.64 -13.70
CA PHE A 172 -8.83 -32.92 -12.75
C PHE A 172 -8.24 -31.63 -12.17
N VAL A 173 -7.64 -31.75 -10.99
CA VAL A 173 -6.72 -30.76 -10.43
C VAL A 173 -5.36 -30.96 -11.08
N TRP A 174 -4.72 -29.90 -11.53
CA TRP A 174 -3.34 -29.90 -12.03
C TRP A 174 -2.52 -28.92 -11.21
N GLN A 175 -1.28 -29.26 -10.87
CA GLN A 175 -0.48 -28.43 -9.97
C GLN A 175 0.98 -28.31 -10.43
N GLN A 176 1.57 -27.14 -10.19
CA GLN A 176 3.02 -26.93 -10.28
C GLN A 176 3.49 -25.95 -9.20
N GLU A 177 4.67 -26.22 -8.65
CA GLU A 177 5.33 -25.40 -7.62
C GLU A 177 6.61 -24.77 -8.18
N TYR A 178 6.93 -23.58 -7.70
CA TYR A 178 8.07 -22.78 -8.10
C TYR A 178 8.77 -22.20 -6.88
N GLU A 179 10.09 -22.08 -6.95
CA GLU A 179 10.91 -21.37 -5.96
C GLU A 179 11.71 -20.31 -6.72
N ARG A 180 11.52 -19.03 -6.38
CA ARG A 180 12.17 -17.89 -7.05
C ARG A 180 12.10 -17.93 -8.58
N GLY A 181 10.95 -18.32 -9.11
CA GLY A 181 10.71 -18.43 -10.55
C GLY A 181 11.11 -19.76 -11.19
N VAL A 182 11.78 -20.65 -10.46
CA VAL A 182 12.27 -21.94 -10.98
C VAL A 182 11.27 -23.06 -10.66
N PRO A 183 10.78 -23.82 -11.67
CA PRO A 183 9.85 -24.93 -11.43
C PRO A 183 10.53 -26.06 -10.64
N GLN A 184 9.86 -26.56 -9.62
CA GLN A 184 10.35 -27.65 -8.76
C GLN A 184 10.10 -29.05 -9.34
N GLY A 185 9.39 -29.14 -10.46
CA GLY A 185 9.08 -30.37 -11.17
C GLY A 185 8.11 -30.12 -12.33
N PRO A 186 7.75 -31.16 -13.10
CA PRO A 186 6.73 -31.06 -14.14
C PRO A 186 5.33 -30.84 -13.52
N VAL A 187 4.39 -30.36 -14.34
CA VAL A 187 2.97 -30.27 -13.93
C VAL A 187 2.45 -31.65 -13.51
N GLN A 188 1.90 -31.73 -12.32
CA GLN A 188 1.38 -32.96 -11.73
C GLN A 188 -0.14 -33.02 -11.92
N LYS A 189 -0.64 -34.18 -12.32
CA LYS A 189 -2.07 -34.46 -12.38
C LYS A 189 -2.53 -34.98 -11.02
N GLY A 190 -3.42 -34.25 -10.38
CA GLY A 190 -4.03 -34.58 -9.09
C GLY A 190 -5.41 -35.24 -9.24
N GLN A 191 -6.25 -35.00 -8.23
CA GLN A 191 -7.54 -35.66 -8.07
C GLN A 191 -8.57 -35.28 -9.13
N PRO A 192 -9.57 -36.15 -9.42
CA PRO A 192 -10.75 -35.76 -10.14
C PRO A 192 -11.48 -34.60 -9.43
N THR A 193 -12.00 -33.65 -10.18
CA THR A 193 -12.74 -32.52 -9.63
C THR A 193 -13.86 -32.08 -10.57
N LYS A 194 -14.93 -31.53 -9.99
CA LYS A 194 -15.99 -30.83 -10.73
C LYS A 194 -15.75 -29.32 -10.81
N LYS A 195 -14.78 -28.81 -10.03
CA LYS A 195 -14.38 -27.40 -10.07
C LYS A 195 -13.74 -27.10 -11.42
N ARG A 196 -13.78 -25.82 -11.76
CA ARG A 196 -13.12 -25.22 -12.91
C ARG A 196 -12.51 -23.90 -12.42
N GLY A 197 -11.32 -23.53 -12.90
CA GLY A 197 -10.67 -22.31 -12.44
C GLY A 197 -9.16 -22.39 -12.36
N THR A 198 -8.56 -21.33 -11.83
CA THR A 198 -7.15 -21.28 -11.45
C THR A 198 -7.05 -20.76 -10.02
N LYS A 199 -6.19 -21.37 -9.21
CA LYS A 199 -5.78 -20.89 -7.90
C LYS A 199 -4.27 -20.66 -7.90
N THR A 200 -3.85 -19.43 -7.65
CA THR A 200 -2.43 -19.05 -7.57
C THR A 200 -2.12 -18.57 -6.16
N THR A 201 -1.17 -19.23 -5.51
CA THR A 201 -0.70 -18.87 -4.17
C THR A 201 0.76 -18.47 -4.23
N PHE A 202 1.14 -17.32 -3.69
CA PHE A 202 2.52 -16.86 -3.74
C PHE A 202 2.92 -16.08 -2.49
N LYS A 203 4.23 -16.11 -2.19
CA LYS A 203 4.84 -15.30 -1.12
C LYS A 203 5.94 -14.41 -1.70
N PRO A 204 5.81 -13.07 -1.64
CA PRO A 204 6.84 -12.16 -2.13
C PRO A 204 8.22 -12.39 -1.48
N ASP A 205 9.30 -12.27 -2.25
CA ASP A 205 10.66 -12.52 -1.76
C ASP A 205 11.18 -11.34 -0.89
N SER A 206 11.44 -11.60 0.39
CA SER A 206 11.97 -10.60 1.33
C SER A 206 13.41 -10.13 1.01
N GLN A 207 14.12 -10.80 0.09
CA GLN A 207 15.41 -10.32 -0.43
C GLN A 207 15.22 -9.20 -1.47
N ILE A 208 14.03 -9.11 -2.06
CA ILE A 208 13.69 -8.11 -3.08
C ILE A 208 12.91 -6.95 -2.45
N PHE A 209 11.92 -7.23 -1.62
CA PHE A 209 11.08 -6.18 -1.07
C PHE A 209 11.57 -5.68 0.27
N ASN A 210 11.57 -4.35 0.45
CA ASN A 210 11.83 -3.72 1.74
C ASN A 210 10.57 -3.65 2.62
N VAL A 211 9.46 -4.16 2.11
CA VAL A 211 8.15 -4.23 2.76
C VAL A 211 7.77 -5.71 2.86
N SER A 212 7.26 -6.12 4.01
CA SER A 212 6.94 -7.52 4.31
C SER A 212 5.45 -7.80 4.53
N LYS A 213 4.59 -6.76 4.52
CA LYS A 213 3.18 -6.86 4.89
C LYS A 213 2.29 -6.17 3.88
N PHE A 214 1.26 -6.87 3.41
CA PHE A 214 0.18 -6.29 2.61
C PHE A 214 -0.71 -5.40 3.50
N ASN A 215 -1.12 -4.26 2.96
CA ASN A 215 -2.09 -3.36 3.57
C ASN A 215 -3.49 -3.76 3.12
N HIS A 216 -4.35 -4.08 4.10
CA HIS A 216 -5.71 -4.54 3.87
C HIS A 216 -6.52 -3.54 3.03
N ASP A 217 -6.55 -2.27 3.42
CA ASP A 217 -7.38 -1.25 2.75
C ASP A 217 -6.98 -0.97 1.32
N THR A 218 -5.68 -1.01 1.04
CA THR A 218 -5.15 -0.81 -0.30
C THR A 218 -5.66 -1.91 -1.24
N LEU A 219 -5.63 -3.17 -0.78
CA LEU A 219 -6.19 -4.30 -1.53
C LEU A 219 -7.72 -4.23 -1.58
N ALA A 220 -8.40 -4.06 -0.45
CA ALA A 220 -9.85 -3.99 -0.36
C ALA A 220 -10.43 -2.90 -1.27
N LYS A 221 -9.85 -1.70 -1.27
CA LYS A 221 -10.25 -0.60 -2.16
C LYS A 221 -10.11 -1.03 -3.62
N ARG A 222 -8.96 -1.58 -4.02
CA ARG A 222 -8.74 -2.00 -5.41
C ARG A 222 -9.70 -3.11 -5.85
N LEU A 223 -9.94 -4.09 -4.99
CA LEU A 223 -10.87 -5.21 -5.25
C LEU A 223 -12.32 -4.72 -5.36
N GLN A 224 -12.73 -3.79 -4.49
CA GLN A 224 -14.04 -3.15 -4.57
C GLN A 224 -14.22 -2.35 -5.87
N GLU A 225 -13.20 -1.59 -6.30
CA GLU A 225 -13.21 -0.89 -7.58
C GLU A 225 -13.40 -1.87 -8.75
N LEU A 226 -12.69 -2.99 -8.74
CA LEU A 226 -12.82 -4.02 -9.77
C LEU A 226 -14.23 -4.64 -9.78
N ALA A 227 -14.84 -4.88 -8.62
CA ALA A 227 -16.21 -5.37 -8.54
C ALA A 227 -17.22 -4.36 -9.14
N PHE A 228 -17.04 -3.07 -8.88
CA PHE A 228 -17.87 -2.03 -9.50
C PHE A 228 -17.75 -1.98 -11.03
N LEU A 229 -16.54 -2.18 -11.56
CA LEU A 229 -16.24 -2.11 -12.99
C LEU A 229 -16.71 -3.36 -13.76
N ASN A 230 -16.96 -4.47 -13.07
CA ASN A 230 -17.36 -5.74 -13.65
C ASN A 230 -18.67 -6.22 -13.01
N LYS A 231 -19.79 -5.74 -13.58
CA LYS A 231 -21.15 -6.03 -13.11
C LYS A 231 -21.38 -7.53 -12.92
N GLY A 232 -21.91 -7.90 -11.76
CA GLY A 232 -22.25 -9.29 -11.42
C GLY A 232 -21.06 -10.20 -11.08
N VAL A 233 -19.82 -9.70 -11.09
CA VAL A 233 -18.66 -10.47 -10.64
C VAL A 233 -18.53 -10.34 -9.13
N LYS A 234 -18.60 -11.48 -8.42
CA LYS A 234 -18.41 -11.52 -6.97
C LYS A 234 -16.92 -11.55 -6.64
N ILE A 235 -16.43 -10.57 -5.87
CA ILE A 235 -15.06 -10.58 -5.35
C ILE A 235 -15.12 -10.73 -3.84
N ILE A 236 -14.48 -11.76 -3.31
CA ILE A 236 -14.37 -12.01 -1.87
C ILE A 236 -12.93 -11.72 -1.46
N PHE A 237 -12.75 -10.87 -0.45
CA PHE A 237 -11.46 -10.58 0.14
C PHE A 237 -11.42 -11.07 1.58
N ILE A 238 -10.44 -11.90 1.91
CA ILE A 238 -10.26 -12.50 3.23
C ILE A 238 -8.86 -12.13 3.72
N ASP A 239 -8.76 -11.64 4.95
CA ASP A 239 -7.47 -11.41 5.62
C ASP A 239 -7.40 -12.23 6.91
N ASP A 240 -6.71 -13.39 6.83
CA ASP A 240 -6.56 -14.31 7.96
C ASP A 240 -5.84 -13.64 9.14
N ARG A 241 -5.06 -12.58 8.90
CA ARG A 241 -4.28 -11.88 9.93
C ARG A 241 -5.18 -11.09 10.87
N THR A 242 -6.26 -10.53 10.33
CA THR A 242 -7.24 -9.72 11.05
C THR A 242 -8.57 -10.44 11.27
N GLN A 243 -8.77 -11.59 10.61
CA GLN A 243 -10.05 -12.30 10.53
C GLN A 243 -11.15 -11.45 9.88
N GLU A 244 -10.77 -10.48 9.05
CA GLU A 244 -11.70 -9.67 8.28
C GLU A 244 -12.08 -10.36 6.98
N LYS A 245 -13.34 -10.17 6.58
CA LYS A 245 -13.88 -10.67 5.32
C LYS A 245 -14.75 -9.60 4.69
N ASP A 246 -14.35 -9.13 3.52
CA ASP A 246 -15.10 -8.19 2.70
C ASP A 246 -15.69 -8.94 1.49
N GLU A 247 -16.99 -8.79 1.23
CA GLU A 247 -17.65 -9.31 0.03
C GLU A 247 -18.12 -8.15 -0.86
N PHE A 248 -17.69 -8.15 -2.13
CA PHE A 248 -18.05 -7.14 -3.12
C PHE A 248 -18.85 -7.78 -4.26
N LEU A 249 -20.09 -7.34 -4.44
CA LEU A 249 -20.95 -7.72 -5.56
C LEU A 249 -21.85 -6.52 -5.90
N TYR A 250 -21.78 -6.06 -7.15
CA TYR A 250 -22.50 -4.89 -7.63
C TYR A 250 -23.21 -5.20 -8.95
N GLU A 251 -24.54 -5.14 -8.92
CA GLU A 251 -25.41 -5.50 -10.04
C GLU A 251 -25.59 -4.34 -11.02
N GLN A 252 -25.51 -3.10 -10.54
CA GLN A 252 -25.61 -1.89 -11.37
C GLN A 252 -24.23 -1.28 -11.69
N GLY A 253 -23.15 -1.90 -11.20
CA GLY A 253 -21.76 -1.58 -11.54
C GLY A 253 -21.40 -0.13 -11.24
N ILE A 254 -20.93 0.62 -12.25
CA ILE A 254 -20.47 1.99 -12.07
C ILE A 254 -21.56 2.98 -11.59
N ILE A 255 -22.85 2.62 -11.69
CA ILE A 255 -23.94 3.39 -11.08
C ILE A 255 -23.82 3.35 -9.56
N GLU A 256 -23.68 2.15 -9.00
CA GLU A 256 -23.44 1.95 -7.57
C GLU A 256 -22.11 2.54 -7.15
N TYR A 257 -21.11 2.55 -8.03
CA TYR A 257 -19.83 3.16 -7.74
C TYR A 257 -19.94 4.69 -7.58
N VAL A 258 -20.67 5.38 -8.47
CA VAL A 258 -20.96 6.82 -8.29
C VAL A 258 -21.72 7.07 -6.98
N ALA A 259 -22.72 6.24 -6.67
CA ALA A 259 -23.46 6.34 -5.42
C ALA A 259 -22.57 6.12 -4.19
N HIS A 260 -21.66 5.15 -4.27
CA HIS A 260 -20.68 4.82 -3.23
C HIS A 260 -19.69 5.95 -2.99
N LEU A 261 -19.19 6.59 -4.06
CA LEU A 261 -18.34 7.78 -3.96
C LEU A 261 -19.10 8.96 -3.36
N ASN A 262 -20.36 9.16 -3.75
CA ASN A 262 -21.21 10.21 -3.18
C ASN A 262 -21.79 9.87 -1.80
N ARG A 263 -21.46 8.74 -1.17
CA ARG A 263 -22.02 8.36 0.14
C ARG A 263 -21.74 9.41 1.22
N ALA A 264 -20.60 10.09 1.12
CA ALA A 264 -20.14 11.15 2.02
C ALA A 264 -20.63 12.56 1.65
N THR A 265 -21.42 12.71 0.59
CA THR A 265 -21.88 14.00 0.07
C THR A 265 -23.39 14.02 -0.14
N ASN A 266 -23.99 15.22 -0.22
CA ASN A 266 -25.40 15.34 -0.57
C ASN A 266 -25.54 15.49 -2.09
N ALA A 267 -26.21 14.53 -2.73
CA ALA A 267 -26.53 14.61 -4.15
C ALA A 267 -27.55 15.73 -4.42
N LEU A 268 -27.34 16.49 -5.51
CA LEU A 268 -28.24 17.56 -5.93
C LEU A 268 -29.48 17.03 -6.65
N HIS A 269 -29.42 15.81 -7.16
CA HIS A 269 -30.51 15.11 -7.80
C HIS A 269 -30.45 13.61 -7.47
N PRO A 270 -31.60 12.92 -7.36
CA PRO A 270 -31.65 11.56 -6.84
C PRO A 270 -30.99 10.55 -7.80
N ASP A 271 -31.28 10.66 -9.10
CA ASP A 271 -30.88 9.65 -10.07
C ASP A 271 -29.44 9.89 -10.57
N VAL A 272 -28.65 8.82 -10.64
CA VAL A 272 -27.36 8.82 -11.33
C VAL A 272 -27.62 8.81 -12.83
N ILE A 273 -27.00 9.73 -13.56
CA ILE A 273 -27.10 9.80 -15.01
C ILE A 273 -26.17 8.74 -15.57
N PHE A 274 -26.70 7.83 -16.39
CA PHE A 274 -25.95 6.70 -16.92
C PHE A 274 -26.10 6.56 -18.44
N LEU A 275 -24.99 6.31 -19.11
CA LEU A 275 -24.88 5.99 -20.53
C LEU A 275 -24.03 4.72 -20.70
N SER A 276 -24.50 3.78 -21.50
CA SER A 276 -23.70 2.66 -21.99
C SER A 276 -23.89 2.47 -23.49
N GLY A 277 -22.84 2.06 -24.19
CA GLY A 277 -22.92 1.77 -25.62
C GLY A 277 -21.63 1.22 -26.19
N ILE A 278 -21.67 0.92 -27.48
CA ILE A 278 -20.50 0.49 -28.26
C ILE A 278 -20.48 1.32 -29.54
N THR A 279 -19.32 1.91 -29.85
CA THR A 279 -19.09 2.67 -31.09
C THR A 279 -17.81 2.14 -31.73
N GLU A 280 -17.88 1.65 -32.98
CA GLU A 280 -16.71 1.15 -33.73
C GLU A 280 -15.87 0.11 -32.95
N GLY A 281 -16.54 -0.77 -32.18
CA GLY A 281 -15.88 -1.79 -31.36
C GLY A 281 -15.33 -1.30 -30.01
N VAL A 282 -15.41 0.00 -29.72
CA VAL A 282 -15.08 0.57 -28.40
C VAL A 282 -16.34 0.59 -27.55
N GLY A 283 -16.36 -0.21 -26.49
CA GLY A 283 -17.40 -0.16 -25.47
C GLY A 283 -17.17 1.00 -24.49
N TYR A 284 -18.24 1.59 -23.99
CA TYR A 284 -18.16 2.62 -22.96
C TYR A 284 -19.34 2.54 -22.00
N GLU A 285 -19.06 2.81 -20.74
CA GLU A 285 -20.03 3.08 -19.69
C GLU A 285 -19.63 4.37 -18.97
N ILE A 286 -20.56 5.32 -18.85
CA ILE A 286 -20.35 6.60 -18.21
C ILE A 286 -21.46 6.84 -17.20
N ALA A 287 -21.11 6.97 -15.93
CA ALA A 287 -22.03 7.32 -14.86
C ALA A 287 -21.62 8.66 -14.24
N LEU A 288 -22.57 9.54 -13.96
CA LEU A 288 -22.29 10.79 -13.25
C LEU A 288 -23.44 11.28 -12.37
N GLN A 289 -23.10 12.01 -11.32
CA GLN A 289 -24.06 12.66 -10.44
C GLN A 289 -23.45 13.92 -9.82
N TYR A 290 -24.24 14.99 -9.77
CA TYR A 290 -23.82 16.23 -9.10
C TYR A 290 -24.17 16.21 -7.61
N SER A 291 -23.30 16.80 -6.80
CA SER A 291 -23.43 16.94 -5.36
C SER A 291 -23.19 18.38 -4.90
N GLU A 292 -23.37 18.64 -3.62
CA GLU A 292 -23.08 19.94 -3.00
C GLU A 292 -21.58 20.28 -2.94
N GLU A 293 -20.71 19.31 -3.22
CA GLU A 293 -19.25 19.47 -3.19
C GLU A 293 -18.73 20.57 -4.12
N TYR A 294 -17.52 21.04 -3.82
CA TYR A 294 -16.84 22.09 -4.58
C TYR A 294 -15.73 21.55 -5.49
N THR A 295 -15.46 20.25 -5.48
CA THR A 295 -14.43 19.61 -6.31
C THR A 295 -15.06 18.72 -7.38
N GLU A 296 -14.33 18.53 -8.48
CA GLU A 296 -14.60 17.47 -9.44
C GLU A 296 -14.01 16.18 -8.87
N ASN A 297 -14.82 15.11 -8.81
CA ASN A 297 -14.33 13.77 -8.58
C ASN A 297 -14.55 12.90 -9.83
N LEU A 298 -13.52 12.83 -10.68
CA LEU A 298 -13.58 12.07 -11.92
C LEU A 298 -12.62 10.89 -11.88
N HIS A 299 -13.18 9.68 -11.98
CA HIS A 299 -12.42 8.45 -12.14
C HIS A 299 -12.56 7.95 -13.58
N SER A 300 -11.46 7.48 -14.16
CA SER A 300 -11.49 6.96 -15.53
C SER A 300 -10.70 5.67 -15.68
N TYR A 301 -11.23 4.77 -16.49
CA TYR A 301 -10.74 3.42 -16.64
C TYR A 301 -10.76 3.00 -18.11
N VAL A 302 -9.72 2.27 -18.52
CA VAL A 302 -9.64 1.61 -19.83
C VAL A 302 -9.31 0.15 -19.58
N ASN A 303 -10.21 -0.77 -19.96
CA ASN A 303 -10.06 -2.20 -19.70
C ASN A 303 -9.73 -2.51 -18.22
N ASN A 304 -10.48 -1.91 -17.27
CA ASN A 304 -10.27 -2.00 -15.82
C ASN A 304 -8.96 -1.38 -15.25
N ILE A 305 -8.14 -0.79 -16.11
CA ILE A 305 -6.92 -0.06 -15.71
C ILE A 305 -7.29 1.38 -15.42
N ASN A 306 -6.93 1.89 -14.23
CA ASN A 306 -7.18 3.28 -13.85
C ASN A 306 -6.25 4.23 -14.64
N THR A 307 -6.85 5.09 -15.46
CA THR A 307 -6.16 6.15 -16.18
C THR A 307 -6.24 7.47 -15.40
N HIS A 308 -5.53 7.57 -14.28
CA HIS A 308 -5.60 8.73 -13.39
C HIS A 308 -5.05 10.03 -14.01
N GLU A 309 -4.18 9.94 -15.03
CA GLU A 309 -3.76 11.10 -15.83
C GLU A 309 -4.77 11.43 -16.96
N GLY A 310 -5.86 10.66 -17.07
CA GLY A 310 -6.92 10.83 -18.04
C GLY A 310 -6.57 10.26 -19.41
N GLY A 311 -6.76 11.07 -20.46
CA GLY A 311 -6.54 10.66 -21.84
C GLY A 311 -7.67 11.08 -22.76
N THR A 312 -7.68 10.52 -23.96
CA THR A 312 -8.60 10.89 -25.05
C THR A 312 -10.07 10.63 -24.72
N HIS A 313 -10.39 9.56 -23.98
CA HIS A 313 -11.75 9.30 -23.48
C HIS A 313 -12.23 10.40 -22.50
N VAL A 314 -11.35 10.88 -21.63
CA VAL A 314 -11.67 11.94 -20.67
C VAL A 314 -11.80 13.30 -21.35
N SER A 315 -10.93 13.65 -22.30
CA SER A 315 -11.03 14.91 -23.06
C SER A 315 -12.35 14.97 -23.86
N GLY A 316 -12.72 13.85 -24.49
CA GLY A 316 -13.99 13.72 -25.23
C GLY A 316 -15.20 13.96 -24.33
N PHE A 317 -15.23 13.34 -23.15
CA PHE A 317 -16.27 13.55 -22.15
C PHE A 317 -16.33 15.01 -21.66
N LYS A 318 -15.21 15.60 -21.21
CA LYS A 318 -15.19 16.97 -20.65
C LYS A 318 -15.64 18.00 -21.68
N THR A 319 -15.24 17.83 -22.94
CA THR A 319 -15.63 18.71 -24.05
C THR A 319 -17.12 18.61 -24.34
N ALA A 320 -17.66 17.39 -24.43
CA ALA A 320 -19.08 17.17 -24.67
C ALA A 320 -19.96 17.69 -23.53
N LEU A 321 -19.59 17.44 -22.27
CA LEU A 321 -20.30 17.95 -21.08
C LEU A 321 -20.37 19.47 -21.09
N THR A 322 -19.24 20.15 -21.29
CA THR A 322 -19.16 21.62 -21.30
C THR A 322 -20.02 22.20 -22.42
N ARG A 323 -19.94 21.65 -23.63
CA ARG A 323 -20.70 22.11 -24.80
C ARG A 323 -22.21 21.95 -24.59
N THR A 324 -22.65 20.77 -24.14
CA THR A 324 -24.08 20.46 -24.00
C THR A 324 -24.75 21.30 -22.90
N LEU A 325 -24.13 21.42 -21.73
CA LEU A 325 -24.66 22.23 -20.63
C LEU A 325 -24.70 23.73 -20.98
N ASN A 326 -23.65 24.24 -21.63
CA ASN A 326 -23.60 25.64 -22.06
C ASN A 326 -24.69 25.95 -23.11
N ASN A 327 -24.87 25.07 -24.09
CA ASN A 327 -25.92 25.21 -25.10
C ASN A 327 -27.32 25.21 -24.47
N TYR A 328 -27.59 24.30 -23.54
CA TYR A 328 -28.86 24.25 -22.82
C TYR A 328 -29.10 25.53 -22.00
N ALA A 329 -28.08 25.97 -21.25
CA ALA A 329 -28.18 27.16 -20.40
C ALA A 329 -28.42 28.45 -21.21
N LYS A 330 -27.85 28.55 -22.41
CA LYS A 330 -28.14 29.63 -23.37
C LYS A 330 -29.55 29.53 -23.94
N LYS A 331 -29.98 28.34 -24.36
CA LYS A 331 -31.33 28.08 -24.90
C LYS A 331 -32.42 28.45 -23.90
N GLU A 332 -32.23 28.14 -22.63
CA GLU A 332 -33.16 28.45 -21.53
C GLU A 332 -32.97 29.85 -20.91
N ASN A 333 -32.09 30.70 -21.48
CA ASN A 333 -31.78 32.05 -20.97
C ASN A 333 -31.38 32.09 -19.48
N MET A 334 -30.68 31.06 -19.00
CA MET A 334 -30.23 30.95 -17.61
C MET A 334 -28.90 31.68 -17.36
N ILE A 335 -28.15 31.96 -18.42
CA ILE A 335 -26.90 32.72 -18.37
C ILE A 335 -27.17 34.12 -18.94
N LYS A 336 -26.86 35.16 -18.15
CA LYS A 336 -26.92 36.56 -18.59
C LYS A 336 -25.52 37.05 -18.96
N ASP A 337 -24.81 37.64 -17.99
CA ASP A 337 -23.53 38.33 -18.20
C ASP A 337 -22.31 37.55 -17.69
N LEU A 338 -22.53 36.40 -17.04
CA LEU A 338 -21.47 35.57 -16.46
C LEU A 338 -21.06 34.47 -17.46
N ALA A 339 -19.85 34.56 -18.01
CA ALA A 339 -19.29 33.49 -18.81
C ALA A 339 -18.89 32.30 -17.91
N LEU A 340 -19.58 31.17 -18.10
CA LEU A 340 -19.24 29.91 -17.42
C LEU A 340 -18.15 29.16 -18.19
N SER A 341 -17.14 28.72 -17.47
CA SER A 341 -16.07 27.86 -17.98
C SER A 341 -16.45 26.38 -17.86
N GLY A 342 -15.62 25.49 -18.42
CA GLY A 342 -15.77 24.05 -18.21
C GLY A 342 -15.59 23.64 -16.75
N ASP A 343 -14.72 24.32 -16.01
CA ASP A 343 -14.51 24.05 -14.58
C ASP A 343 -15.76 24.39 -13.77
N ASP A 344 -16.45 25.49 -14.11
CA ASP A 344 -17.70 25.88 -13.45
C ASP A 344 -18.78 24.78 -13.60
N PHE A 345 -18.83 24.09 -14.75
CA PHE A 345 -19.75 22.97 -14.97
C PHE A 345 -19.34 21.66 -14.32
N ARG A 346 -18.07 21.50 -13.92
CA ARG A 346 -17.57 20.29 -13.26
C ARG A 346 -17.51 20.41 -11.74
N GLU A 347 -17.76 21.60 -11.18
CA GLU A 347 -17.83 21.79 -9.73
C GLU A 347 -18.92 20.89 -9.10
N GLY A 348 -18.51 20.00 -8.20
CA GLY A 348 -19.39 19.07 -7.50
C GLY A 348 -19.82 17.85 -8.33
N LEU A 349 -19.22 17.66 -9.51
CA LEU A 349 -19.44 16.49 -10.36
C LEU A 349 -18.67 15.29 -9.82
N THR A 350 -19.36 14.19 -9.55
CA THR A 350 -18.75 12.87 -9.45
C THR A 350 -19.04 12.11 -10.74
N ALA A 351 -18.02 11.63 -11.44
CA ALA A 351 -18.15 10.92 -12.71
C ALA A 351 -17.20 9.73 -12.81
N ILE A 352 -17.68 8.66 -13.43
CA ILE A 352 -16.91 7.46 -13.74
C ILE A 352 -17.02 7.19 -15.23
N ILE A 353 -15.87 7.08 -15.88
CA ILE A 353 -15.75 6.82 -17.32
C ILE A 353 -15.02 5.49 -17.48
N SER A 354 -15.73 4.43 -17.84
CA SER A 354 -15.13 3.12 -18.12
C SER A 354 -15.22 2.81 -19.61
N THR A 355 -14.09 2.59 -20.27
CA THR A 355 -14.06 2.20 -21.69
C THR A 355 -13.43 0.82 -21.87
N ARG A 356 -13.92 0.10 -22.87
CA ARG A 356 -13.43 -1.20 -23.32
C ARG A 356 -12.85 -1.00 -24.71
N VAL A 357 -11.52 -0.91 -24.79
CA VAL A 357 -10.78 -0.61 -26.02
C VAL A 357 -10.06 -1.88 -26.47
N PRO A 358 -10.28 -2.37 -27.71
CA PRO A 358 -9.63 -3.59 -28.21
C PRO A 358 -8.10 -3.50 -28.28
N GLU A 359 -7.58 -2.37 -28.78
CA GLU A 359 -6.13 -2.13 -28.95
C GLU A 359 -5.75 -0.81 -28.27
N PRO A 360 -5.72 -0.77 -26.92
CA PRO A 360 -5.42 0.44 -26.18
C PRO A 360 -3.95 0.81 -26.31
N GLN A 361 -3.70 2.09 -26.57
CA GLN A 361 -2.37 2.70 -26.65
C GLN A 361 -2.24 3.66 -25.48
N PHE A 362 -1.30 3.39 -24.59
CA PHE A 362 -1.03 4.24 -23.43
C PHE A 362 0.22 5.09 -23.63
N GLU A 363 0.23 6.29 -23.06
CA GLU A 363 1.45 7.08 -22.92
C GLU A 363 2.34 6.46 -21.82
N GLY A 364 3.37 5.72 -22.22
CA GLY A 364 4.32 5.09 -21.29
C GLY A 364 3.84 3.76 -20.68
N GLN A 365 4.74 3.09 -19.97
CA GLN A 365 4.52 1.73 -19.44
C GLN A 365 3.55 1.67 -18.26
N THR A 366 3.43 2.76 -17.50
CA THR A 366 2.58 2.84 -16.31
C THR A 366 1.08 2.83 -16.63
N LYS A 367 0.70 2.85 -17.92
CA LYS A 367 -0.68 2.78 -18.43
C LYS A 367 -1.63 3.81 -17.80
N THR A 368 -1.12 5.02 -17.54
CA THR A 368 -1.83 6.06 -16.76
C THR A 368 -2.67 6.99 -17.63
N LYS A 369 -2.39 7.06 -18.93
CA LYS A 369 -3.06 7.96 -19.88
C LYS A 369 -3.31 7.32 -21.24
N LEU A 370 -4.55 7.40 -21.72
CA LEU A 370 -4.94 6.85 -23.03
C LEU A 370 -4.57 7.80 -24.18
N GLY A 371 -3.94 7.26 -25.23
CA GLY A 371 -3.48 7.99 -26.41
C GLY A 371 -4.26 7.74 -27.71
N ASN A 372 -5.24 6.82 -27.74
CA ASN A 372 -6.07 6.54 -28.92
C ASN A 372 -6.91 7.77 -29.32
N SER A 373 -6.51 8.49 -30.37
CA SER A 373 -7.14 9.76 -30.76
C SER A 373 -8.60 9.60 -31.21
N GLU A 374 -8.92 8.47 -31.83
CA GLU A 374 -10.27 8.11 -32.29
C GLU A 374 -11.28 7.98 -31.13
N VAL A 375 -10.82 7.52 -29.96
CA VAL A 375 -11.68 7.32 -28.77
C VAL A 375 -12.25 8.66 -28.29
N GLU A 376 -11.51 9.76 -28.42
CA GLU A 376 -12.00 11.11 -28.07
C GLU A 376 -13.26 11.46 -28.87
N SER A 377 -13.24 11.25 -30.18
CA SER A 377 -14.35 11.55 -31.07
C SER A 377 -15.57 10.68 -30.77
N TYR A 378 -15.34 9.39 -30.51
CA TYR A 378 -16.39 8.43 -30.18
C TYR A 378 -17.12 8.82 -28.89
N ILE A 379 -16.37 9.09 -27.81
CA ILE A 379 -16.95 9.49 -26.52
C ILE A 379 -17.62 10.85 -26.61
N ASN A 380 -17.01 11.84 -27.27
CA ASN A 380 -17.59 13.18 -27.40
C ASN A 380 -18.96 13.14 -28.11
N SER A 381 -19.05 12.36 -29.19
CA SER A 381 -20.28 12.25 -29.99
C SER A 381 -21.37 11.51 -29.21
N ALA A 382 -21.05 10.30 -28.71
CA ALA A 382 -22.00 9.47 -27.97
C ALA A 382 -22.54 10.17 -26.72
N PHE A 383 -21.63 10.71 -25.89
CA PHE A 383 -22.03 11.41 -24.66
C PHE A 383 -22.75 12.73 -24.97
N GLY A 384 -22.31 13.47 -26.01
CA GLY A 384 -22.93 14.74 -26.38
C GLY A 384 -24.38 14.61 -26.85
N GLU A 385 -24.67 13.60 -27.68
CA GLU A 385 -26.03 13.29 -28.13
C GLU A 385 -26.92 12.85 -26.95
N PHE A 386 -26.43 11.91 -26.16
CA PHE A 386 -27.11 11.42 -24.96
C PHE A 386 -27.43 12.56 -23.99
N MET A 387 -26.45 13.39 -23.64
CA MET A 387 -26.61 14.44 -22.64
C MET A 387 -27.56 15.54 -23.13
N THR A 388 -27.55 15.86 -24.43
CA THR A 388 -28.53 16.79 -25.01
C THR A 388 -29.95 16.29 -24.84
N LYS A 389 -30.20 15.01 -25.19
CA LYS A 389 -31.51 14.37 -25.03
C LYS A 389 -31.93 14.32 -23.55
N TYR A 390 -31.02 13.90 -22.67
CA TYR A 390 -31.28 13.78 -21.23
C TYR A 390 -31.70 15.11 -20.60
N LEU A 391 -31.03 16.22 -20.95
CA LEU A 391 -31.35 17.55 -20.43
C LEU A 391 -32.74 18.05 -20.89
N GLU A 392 -33.15 17.71 -22.11
CA GLU A 392 -34.48 18.04 -22.64
C GLU A 392 -35.58 17.20 -21.97
N GLU A 393 -35.34 15.91 -21.73
CA GLU A 393 -36.26 15.01 -21.04
C GLU A 393 -36.36 15.30 -19.53
N ASN A 394 -35.31 15.82 -18.91
CA ASN A 394 -35.19 16.05 -17.47
C ASN A 394 -34.94 17.53 -17.10
N PRO A 395 -35.85 18.46 -17.42
CA PRO A 395 -35.61 19.90 -17.27
C PRO A 395 -35.42 20.36 -15.82
N LYS A 396 -35.98 19.62 -14.84
CA LYS A 396 -35.77 19.91 -13.41
C LYS A 396 -34.31 19.70 -13.01
N VAL A 397 -33.75 18.55 -13.38
CA VAL A 397 -32.35 18.19 -13.10
C VAL A 397 -31.40 19.13 -13.86
N ALA A 398 -31.68 19.38 -15.14
CA ALA A 398 -30.91 20.33 -15.95
C ALA A 398 -30.79 21.72 -15.28
N LYS A 399 -31.92 22.26 -14.77
CA LYS A 399 -31.94 23.55 -14.07
C LYS A 399 -31.14 23.54 -12.77
N ILE A 400 -31.14 22.42 -12.02
CA ILE A 400 -30.35 22.27 -10.80
C ILE A 400 -28.86 22.31 -11.13
N ILE A 401 -28.42 21.52 -12.10
CA ILE A 401 -27.01 21.46 -12.54
C ILE A 401 -26.53 22.84 -13.00
N ILE A 402 -27.30 23.53 -13.83
CA ILE A 402 -26.91 24.85 -14.34
C ILE A 402 -26.87 25.90 -13.22
N ARG A 403 -27.78 25.83 -12.24
CA ARG A 403 -27.74 26.72 -11.07
C ARG A 403 -26.49 26.50 -10.23
N LYS A 404 -26.07 25.25 -10.03
CA LYS A 404 -24.81 24.91 -9.35
C LYS A 404 -23.62 25.53 -10.10
N ALA A 405 -23.56 25.35 -11.42
CA ALA A 405 -22.51 25.97 -12.25
C ALA A 405 -22.53 27.51 -12.20
N LEU A 406 -23.72 28.14 -12.14
CA LEU A 406 -23.84 29.59 -11.96
C LEU A 406 -23.28 30.06 -10.61
N LEU A 407 -23.57 29.33 -9.53
CA LEU A 407 -23.02 29.63 -8.20
C LEU A 407 -21.50 29.41 -8.14
N ALA A 408 -20.99 28.41 -8.86
CA ALA A 408 -19.56 28.16 -9.03
C ALA A 408 -18.90 29.35 -9.75
N GLY A 409 -19.44 29.75 -10.91
CA GLY A 409 -18.92 30.90 -11.67
C GLY A 409 -18.98 32.22 -10.89
N GLN A 410 -20.04 32.46 -10.10
CA GLN A 410 -20.13 33.63 -9.22
C GLN A 410 -19.07 33.59 -8.10
N ALA A 411 -18.86 32.42 -7.51
CA ALA A 411 -17.83 32.23 -6.48
C ALA A 411 -16.43 32.42 -7.06
N ARG A 412 -16.15 31.89 -8.26
CA ARG A 412 -14.90 32.11 -9.00
C ARG A 412 -14.63 33.60 -9.22
N GLU A 413 -15.64 34.35 -9.64
CA GLU A 413 -15.53 35.81 -9.81
C GLU A 413 -15.30 36.56 -8.49
N ALA A 414 -15.92 36.10 -7.39
CA ALA A 414 -15.69 36.66 -6.05
C ALA A 414 -14.28 36.33 -5.52
N ALA A 415 -13.82 35.09 -5.70
CA ALA A 415 -12.48 34.64 -5.36
C ALA A 415 -11.44 35.43 -6.16
N ARG A 416 -11.63 35.62 -7.47
CA ARG A 416 -10.76 36.48 -8.30
C ARG A 416 -10.64 37.88 -7.70
N LYS A 417 -11.76 38.52 -7.34
CA LYS A 417 -11.75 39.84 -6.68
C LYS A 417 -11.01 39.83 -5.33
N ALA A 418 -11.18 38.77 -4.53
CA ALA A 418 -10.48 38.62 -3.25
C ALA A 418 -8.96 38.45 -3.44
N ARG A 419 -8.55 37.65 -4.44
CA ARG A 419 -7.14 37.49 -4.84
C ARG A 419 -6.57 38.80 -5.38
N ASP A 420 -7.33 39.53 -6.19
CA ASP A 420 -6.95 40.87 -6.66
C ASP A 420 -6.75 41.84 -5.49
N LEU A 421 -7.59 41.80 -4.45
CA LEU A 421 -7.39 42.61 -3.23
C LEU A 421 -6.12 42.22 -2.46
N LEU A 422 -5.77 40.93 -2.41
CA LEU A 422 -4.50 40.47 -1.83
C LEU A 422 -3.29 40.95 -2.67
N ARG A 423 -3.45 41.02 -3.99
CA ARG A 423 -2.43 41.51 -4.94
C ARG A 423 -2.27 43.02 -4.90
N ASN A 424 -3.37 43.77 -4.88
CA ASN A 424 -3.43 45.24 -4.94
C ASN A 424 -2.96 45.94 -3.65
N ARG A 425 -2.77 45.21 -2.55
CA ARG A 425 -2.01 45.71 -1.38
C ARG A 425 -0.51 45.87 -1.66
N LYS A 426 -0.01 45.45 -2.83
CA LYS A 426 1.39 45.67 -3.25
C LYS A 426 1.65 47.06 -3.86
N ASP A 427 0.65 47.80 -4.34
CA ASP A 427 0.87 48.97 -5.21
C ASP A 427 0.59 50.36 -4.59
N ALA A 428 0.47 50.49 -3.27
CA ALA A 428 0.33 51.81 -2.63
C ALA A 428 1.20 51.96 -1.38
N LEU A 429 2.45 52.39 -1.56
CA LEU A 429 3.29 53.18 -0.64
C LEU A 429 3.38 52.76 0.85
N SER A 430 3.08 51.51 1.20
CA SER A 430 3.39 50.92 2.50
C SER A 430 4.06 49.57 2.24
N GLY A 431 5.21 49.31 2.88
CA GLY A 431 5.95 48.07 2.69
C GLY A 431 5.01 46.88 2.80
N GLY A 432 4.91 46.09 1.72
CA GLY A 432 4.04 44.92 1.63
C GLY A 432 4.33 43.98 2.78
N GLY A 433 3.55 44.12 3.85
CA GLY A 433 3.90 43.59 5.16
C GLY A 433 3.83 42.07 5.16
N LEU A 434 4.93 41.45 5.57
CA LEU A 434 4.91 40.10 6.09
C LEU A 434 3.93 40.02 7.26
N PRO A 435 3.33 38.85 7.52
CA PRO A 435 2.46 38.69 8.69
C PRO A 435 3.18 39.13 9.96
N GLY A 436 2.55 39.92 10.82
CA GLY A 436 3.21 40.47 12.02
C GLY A 436 3.71 39.41 13.01
N LYS A 437 3.18 38.19 12.92
CA LYS A 437 3.59 37.03 13.71
C LYS A 437 4.70 36.17 13.06
N LEU A 438 5.04 36.44 11.80
CA LEU A 438 6.12 35.72 11.11
C LEU A 438 7.47 36.16 11.70
N ARG A 439 8.20 35.19 12.25
CA ARG A 439 9.59 35.38 12.66
C ARG A 439 10.46 34.96 11.49
N ASP A 440 10.79 35.90 10.61
CA ASP A 440 11.46 35.60 9.34
C ASP A 440 12.93 35.16 9.52
N CYS A 441 13.53 34.59 8.47
CA CYS A 441 14.96 34.30 8.38
C CYS A 441 15.75 35.48 7.81
N ILE A 442 17.07 35.47 7.98
CA ILE A 442 17.97 36.55 7.52
C ILE A 442 18.23 36.43 6.02
N SER A 443 18.48 35.21 5.56
CA SER A 443 18.79 34.91 4.16
C SER A 443 17.58 35.15 3.26
N LYS A 444 17.88 35.51 2.02
CA LYS A 444 16.93 35.62 0.91
C LYS A 444 17.20 34.60 -0.19
N GLU A 445 18.18 33.71 0.03
CA GLU A 445 18.49 32.60 -0.88
C GLU A 445 17.41 31.53 -0.74
N MET A 446 16.36 31.66 -1.54
CA MET A 446 15.15 30.83 -1.48
C MET A 446 15.44 29.33 -1.35
N GLU A 447 16.41 28.81 -2.11
CA GLU A 447 16.77 27.38 -2.14
C GLU A 447 17.18 26.81 -0.77
N LYS A 448 17.72 27.65 0.12
CA LYS A 448 18.11 27.27 1.48
C LYS A 448 17.06 27.62 2.53
N CYS A 449 16.14 28.53 2.22
CA CYS A 449 15.21 29.08 3.19
C CYS A 449 14.09 28.09 3.51
N GLU A 450 13.73 28.01 4.79
CA GLU A 450 12.76 27.07 5.33
C GLU A 450 11.73 27.81 6.19
N LEU A 451 10.46 27.42 6.09
CA LEU A 451 9.38 27.95 6.91
C LEU A 451 8.79 26.84 7.78
N TYR A 452 8.84 27.01 9.09
CA TYR A 452 8.21 26.11 10.05
C TYR A 452 6.85 26.65 10.49
N LEU A 453 5.79 25.89 10.24
CA LEU A 453 4.46 26.12 10.75
C LEU A 453 4.31 25.40 12.08
N VAL A 454 4.14 26.17 13.16
CA VAL A 454 4.21 25.64 14.52
C VAL A 454 2.89 25.83 15.26
N GLU A 455 2.49 24.80 16.02
CA GLU A 455 1.30 24.82 16.85
C GLU A 455 1.45 25.76 18.06
N GLY A 456 0.73 26.88 18.03
CA GLY A 456 0.66 27.82 19.15
C GLY A 456 1.93 28.64 19.40
N ASP A 457 1.82 29.57 20.33
CA ASP A 457 2.92 30.46 20.71
C ASP A 457 3.97 29.76 21.61
N SER A 458 3.59 28.67 22.29
CA SER A 458 4.49 27.89 23.17
C SER A 458 5.57 27.15 22.37
N ALA A 459 5.17 26.22 21.51
CA ALA A 459 6.10 25.53 20.62
C ALA A 459 6.78 26.53 19.65
N GLY A 460 6.07 27.60 19.25
CA GLY A 460 6.66 28.70 18.47
C GLY A 460 7.81 29.41 19.19
N GLY A 461 7.77 29.50 20.52
CA GLY A 461 8.85 30.05 21.35
C GLY A 461 10.08 29.14 21.40
N SER A 462 9.89 27.85 21.67
CA SER A 462 10.99 26.85 21.65
C SER A 462 11.64 26.74 20.27
N ALA A 463 10.81 26.72 19.22
CA ALA A 463 11.28 26.71 17.83
C ALA A 463 12.08 27.97 17.48
N GLU A 464 11.63 29.15 17.92
CA GLU A 464 12.40 30.38 17.72
C GLU A 464 13.74 30.35 18.47
N GLY A 465 13.76 29.80 19.68
CA GLY A 465 14.98 29.65 20.47
C GLY A 465 16.00 28.74 19.80
N GLY A 466 15.55 27.63 19.22
CA GLY A 466 16.41 26.60 18.61
C GLY A 466 16.76 26.83 17.13
N ARG A 467 16.02 27.67 16.39
CA ARG A 467 16.18 27.78 14.94
C ARG A 467 17.56 28.31 14.50
N LEU A 468 17.97 27.85 13.33
CA LEU A 468 19.06 28.42 12.56
C LEU A 468 18.55 29.68 11.85
N ARG A 469 18.62 30.82 12.55
CA ARG A 469 18.04 32.13 12.14
C ARG A 469 18.48 32.61 10.75
N ASP A 470 19.62 32.12 10.25
CA ASP A 470 20.11 32.45 8.93
C ASP A 470 19.11 32.05 7.83
N PHE A 471 18.55 30.84 7.88
CA PHE A 471 17.68 30.33 6.82
C PHE A 471 16.33 29.77 7.31
N GLN A 472 16.08 29.69 8.62
CA GLN A 472 14.82 29.15 9.17
C GLN A 472 13.90 30.25 9.70
N ALA A 473 12.69 30.31 9.14
CA ALA A 473 11.59 31.17 9.57
C ALA A 473 10.55 30.38 10.36
N ILE A 474 9.90 31.02 11.35
CA ILE A 474 8.86 30.40 12.18
C ILE A 474 7.55 31.19 12.01
N LEU A 475 6.47 30.48 11.72
CA LEU A 475 5.11 31.04 11.70
C LEU A 475 4.23 30.29 12.71
N PRO A 476 4.02 30.85 13.91
CA PRO A 476 3.09 30.30 14.88
C PRO A 476 1.64 30.38 14.39
N LEU A 477 0.89 29.29 14.55
CA LEU A 477 -0.52 29.21 14.22
C LEU A 477 -1.37 29.13 15.48
N ARG A 478 -2.41 29.97 15.58
CA ARG A 478 -3.25 30.06 16.79
C ARG A 478 -4.56 29.34 16.60
N GLY A 479 -4.81 28.35 17.47
CA GLY A 479 -6.02 27.55 17.44
C GLY A 479 -6.11 26.65 16.21
N LYS A 480 -7.27 26.04 16.01
CA LYS A 480 -7.53 25.13 14.88
C LYS A 480 -7.81 25.95 13.62
N ILE A 481 -7.15 25.58 12.53
CA ILE A 481 -7.32 26.22 11.22
C ILE A 481 -8.71 25.90 10.68
N ILE A 482 -9.26 26.78 9.84
CA ILE A 482 -10.50 26.51 9.12
C ILE A 482 -10.36 25.25 8.26
N ASN A 483 -11.35 24.38 8.30
CA ASN A 483 -11.42 23.24 7.39
C ASN A 483 -11.67 23.74 5.95
N SER A 484 -10.61 23.80 5.17
CA SER A 484 -10.61 24.22 3.76
C SER A 484 -11.29 23.23 2.81
N TYR A 485 -11.58 22.01 3.27
CA TYR A 485 -12.36 21.05 2.51
C TYR A 485 -13.86 21.36 2.55
N LYS A 486 -14.38 21.76 3.72
CA LYS A 486 -15.79 22.15 3.85
C LYS A 486 -16.07 23.57 3.40
N ALA A 487 -15.09 24.45 3.55
CA ALA A 487 -15.27 25.86 3.29
C ALA A 487 -15.03 26.21 1.81
N ARG A 488 -15.90 27.07 1.28
CA ARG A 488 -15.69 27.70 -0.03
C ARG A 488 -14.44 28.59 -0.01
N GLU A 489 -13.81 28.75 -1.17
CA GLU A 489 -12.53 29.45 -1.30
C GLU A 489 -12.58 30.89 -0.74
N ASP A 490 -13.66 31.63 -0.97
CA ASP A 490 -13.86 32.98 -0.44
C ASP A 490 -13.85 33.03 1.10
N LYS A 491 -14.45 32.04 1.77
CA LYS A 491 -14.42 31.91 3.24
C LYS A 491 -13.04 31.50 3.74
N VAL A 492 -12.36 30.60 3.04
CA VAL A 492 -10.99 30.20 3.36
C VAL A 492 -10.07 31.41 3.29
N LEU A 493 -10.23 32.24 2.27
CA LEU A 493 -9.45 33.47 2.09
C LEU A 493 -9.80 34.58 3.08
N ALA A 494 -10.96 34.55 3.73
CA ALA A 494 -11.30 35.49 4.78
C ALA A 494 -10.58 35.18 6.11
N ASN A 495 -10.09 33.95 6.30
CA ASN A 495 -9.42 33.51 7.53
C ASN A 495 -8.02 34.15 7.68
N GLU A 496 -7.72 34.67 8.87
CA GLU A 496 -6.47 35.40 9.14
C GLU A 496 -5.23 34.49 9.14
N GLU A 497 -5.35 33.27 9.70
CA GLU A 497 -4.27 32.29 9.74
C GLU A 497 -3.90 31.84 8.32
N VAL A 498 -4.90 31.53 7.50
CA VAL A 498 -4.75 31.18 6.08
C VAL A 498 -4.10 32.33 5.30
N ARG A 499 -4.60 33.56 5.45
CA ARG A 499 -3.99 34.73 4.79
C ARG A 499 -2.54 34.93 5.20
N SER A 500 -2.21 34.71 6.47
CA SER A 500 -0.85 34.82 6.98
C SER A 500 0.07 33.78 6.31
N MET A 501 -0.39 32.53 6.18
CA MET A 501 0.36 31.48 5.48
C MET A 501 0.58 31.82 4.00
N ILE A 502 -0.48 32.22 3.29
CA ILE A 502 -0.40 32.62 1.87
C ILE A 502 0.63 33.75 1.68
N GLN A 503 0.59 34.76 2.54
CA GLN A 503 1.52 35.89 2.50
C GLN A 503 2.96 35.49 2.82
N ALA A 504 3.17 34.60 3.81
CA ALA A 504 4.49 34.12 4.16
C ALA A 504 5.11 33.30 3.02
N ILE A 505 4.37 32.36 2.45
CA ILE A 505 4.85 31.43 1.41
C ILE A 505 5.09 32.13 0.07
N GLY A 506 4.16 33.00 -0.35
CA GLY A 506 4.31 33.88 -1.51
C GLY A 506 4.01 33.27 -2.89
N VAL A 507 3.62 31.99 -2.96
CA VAL A 507 3.34 31.27 -4.22
C VAL A 507 2.00 31.67 -4.85
N GLY A 508 1.04 32.17 -4.07
CA GLY A 508 -0.34 32.33 -4.51
C GLY A 508 -1.19 31.11 -4.12
N ILE A 509 -2.37 30.96 -4.74
CA ILE A 509 -3.34 29.90 -4.44
C ILE A 509 -4.09 29.47 -5.71
N GLY A 510 -4.58 28.23 -5.72
CA GLY A 510 -5.41 27.72 -6.82
C GLY A 510 -4.71 27.85 -8.17
N GLN A 511 -5.41 28.39 -9.18
CA GLN A 511 -4.86 28.58 -10.53
C GLN A 511 -3.84 29.73 -10.65
N ASP A 512 -3.72 30.60 -9.65
CA ASP A 512 -2.76 31.72 -9.66
C ASP A 512 -1.42 31.36 -8.99
N GLN A 513 -1.21 30.07 -8.71
CA GLN A 513 0.05 29.59 -8.16
C GLN A 513 1.20 29.84 -9.14
N ASP A 514 2.30 30.32 -8.59
CA ASP A 514 3.56 30.43 -9.30
C ASP A 514 4.67 29.99 -8.34
N ILE A 515 5.08 28.74 -8.49
CA ILE A 515 6.09 28.11 -7.62
C ILE A 515 7.42 28.87 -7.63
N ASN A 516 7.72 29.65 -8.67
CA ASN A 516 8.95 30.44 -8.76
C ASN A 516 8.92 31.66 -7.84
N LYS A 517 7.74 32.09 -7.39
CA LYS A 517 7.58 33.19 -6.42
C LYS A 517 7.67 32.73 -4.96
N ARG A 518 7.91 31.44 -4.71
CA ARG A 518 8.08 30.92 -3.35
C ARG A 518 9.20 31.65 -2.62
N ARG A 519 8.98 31.92 -1.33
CA ARG A 519 9.99 32.53 -0.46
C ARG A 519 10.87 31.50 0.25
N TYR A 520 10.33 30.31 0.43
CA TYR A 520 10.98 29.20 1.13
C TYR A 520 10.94 27.97 0.25
N ASN A 521 12.06 27.26 0.17
CA ASN A 521 12.13 26.00 -0.56
C ASN A 521 11.48 24.85 0.20
N LYS A 522 11.43 24.93 1.53
CA LYS A 522 10.73 23.96 2.38
C LYS A 522 9.71 24.66 3.26
N VAL A 523 8.49 24.13 3.28
CA VAL A 523 7.45 24.46 4.24
C VAL A 523 7.23 23.24 5.12
N VAL A 524 7.64 23.33 6.39
CA VAL A 524 7.67 22.23 7.35
C VAL A 524 6.54 22.41 8.35
N ILE A 525 5.63 21.44 8.41
CA ILE A 525 4.59 21.33 9.43
C ILE A 525 5.21 20.69 10.68
N MET A 526 5.24 21.43 11.78
CA MET A 526 5.80 20.96 13.05
C MET A 526 4.73 21.10 14.15
N THR A 527 4.03 19.99 14.39
CA THR A 527 2.94 19.87 15.37
C THR A 527 3.30 18.85 16.44
N ASP A 528 2.64 18.90 17.59
CA ASP A 528 2.85 17.91 18.65
C ASP A 528 2.40 16.49 18.22
N ALA A 529 2.96 15.48 18.88
CA ALA A 529 2.66 14.06 18.66
C ALA A 529 1.41 13.62 19.46
N ASP A 530 0.44 14.51 19.61
CA ASP A 530 -0.81 14.27 20.33
C ASP A 530 -2.03 14.35 19.39
N VAL A 531 -3.22 14.26 19.97
CA VAL A 531 -4.50 14.30 19.24
C VAL A 531 -4.78 15.67 18.59
N ASP A 532 -4.37 16.77 19.21
CA ASP A 532 -4.62 18.12 18.71
C ASP A 532 -3.63 18.49 17.59
N GLY A 533 -2.36 18.14 17.76
CA GLY A 533 -1.33 18.27 16.73
C GLY A 533 -1.63 17.41 15.51
N SER A 534 -2.12 16.19 15.70
CA SER A 534 -2.60 15.35 14.60
C SER A 534 -3.80 15.96 13.86
N HIS A 535 -4.71 16.62 14.58
CA HIS A 535 -5.84 17.34 13.97
C HIS A 535 -5.36 18.56 13.17
N ILE A 536 -4.47 19.39 13.72
CA ILE A 536 -3.92 20.56 13.02
C ILE A 536 -3.14 20.13 11.78
N ARG A 537 -2.33 19.08 11.88
CA ARG A 537 -1.61 18.49 10.75
C ARG A 537 -2.59 18.10 9.63
N THR A 538 -3.69 17.42 9.94
CA THR A 538 -4.71 17.05 8.95
C THR A 538 -5.38 18.27 8.30
N LEU A 539 -5.66 19.33 9.06
CA LEU A 539 -6.22 20.58 8.52
C LEU A 539 -5.24 21.29 7.58
N LEU A 540 -3.95 21.34 7.94
CA LEU A 540 -2.90 21.92 7.11
C LEU A 540 -2.69 21.12 5.82
N LEU A 541 -2.62 19.79 5.91
CA LEU A 541 -2.49 18.92 4.73
C LEU A 541 -3.69 19.11 3.79
N SER A 542 -4.90 19.20 4.34
CA SER A 542 -6.11 19.49 3.56
C SER A 542 -6.04 20.86 2.87
N PHE A 543 -5.50 21.88 3.56
CA PHE A 543 -5.31 23.21 3.00
C PHE A 543 -4.28 23.22 1.86
N PHE A 544 -3.11 22.61 2.07
CA PHE A 544 -2.08 22.53 1.03
C PHE A 544 -2.57 21.73 -0.17
N TYR A 545 -3.22 20.59 0.07
CA TYR A 545 -3.80 19.77 -0.99
C TYR A 545 -4.80 20.55 -1.85
N ARG A 546 -5.74 21.31 -1.23
CA ARG A 546 -6.77 22.04 -1.98
C ARG A 546 -6.32 23.37 -2.57
N GLN A 547 -5.54 24.15 -1.83
CA GLN A 547 -5.29 25.56 -2.15
C GLN A 547 -3.88 25.81 -2.69
N MET A 548 -2.92 24.92 -2.42
CA MET A 548 -1.52 25.05 -2.82
C MET A 548 -0.96 23.73 -3.37
N ASN A 549 -1.73 23.07 -4.24
CA ASN A 549 -1.39 21.75 -4.77
C ASN A 549 -0.04 21.71 -5.52
N GLU A 550 0.35 22.79 -6.22
CA GLU A 550 1.65 22.84 -6.92
C GLU A 550 2.83 22.84 -5.94
N LEU A 551 2.64 23.40 -4.73
CA LEU A 551 3.64 23.35 -3.68
C LEU A 551 3.86 21.92 -3.17
N VAL A 552 2.76 21.14 -3.05
CA VAL A 552 2.81 19.73 -2.68
C VAL A 552 3.41 18.88 -3.80
N ALA A 553 2.92 19.07 -5.03
CA ALA A 553 3.40 18.35 -6.21
C ALA A 553 4.88 18.65 -6.51
N GLY A 554 5.33 19.88 -6.26
CA GLY A 554 6.73 20.29 -6.36
C GLY A 554 7.62 19.75 -5.23
N GLY A 555 7.05 19.04 -4.24
CA GLY A 555 7.82 18.42 -3.16
C GLY A 555 8.36 19.42 -2.13
N HIS A 556 7.66 20.54 -1.92
CA HIS A 556 8.10 21.59 -1.01
C HIS A 556 7.43 21.55 0.37
N VAL A 557 6.44 20.68 0.57
CA VAL A 557 5.74 20.51 1.86
C VAL A 557 6.28 19.29 2.60
N TYR A 558 6.61 19.49 3.87
CA TYR A 558 7.21 18.47 4.73
C TYR A 558 6.47 18.41 6.07
N VAL A 559 6.50 17.27 6.72
CA VAL A 559 6.11 17.09 8.11
C VAL A 559 7.37 16.77 8.91
N ALA A 560 7.61 17.51 9.99
CA ALA A 560 8.70 17.20 10.91
C ALA A 560 8.44 15.86 11.61
N GLN A 561 9.47 15.03 11.75
CA GLN A 561 9.43 13.80 12.53
C GLN A 561 10.39 13.98 13.72
N PRO A 562 9.90 14.50 14.85
CA PRO A 562 10.70 14.53 16.07
C PRO A 562 10.96 13.10 16.54
N PRO A 563 12.11 12.83 17.19
CA PRO A 563 12.44 11.49 17.66
C PRO A 563 11.46 11.02 18.73
N LEU A 564 11.18 9.71 18.71
CA LEU A 564 10.31 9.06 19.70
C LEU A 564 11.05 8.78 21.01
N PHE A 565 12.35 8.47 20.94
CA PHE A 565 13.18 8.17 22.09
C PHE A 565 14.44 9.03 22.17
N ARG A 566 14.83 9.38 23.39
CA ARG A 566 16.18 9.84 23.75
C ARG A 566 16.87 8.72 24.51
N VAL A 567 18.05 8.33 24.04
CA VAL A 567 18.88 7.30 24.66
C VAL A 567 20.14 7.95 25.21
N VAL A 568 20.39 7.74 26.49
CA VAL A 568 21.59 8.24 27.16
C VAL A 568 22.45 7.07 27.60
N HIS A 569 23.70 7.04 27.14
CA HIS A 569 24.72 6.10 27.63
C HIS A 569 25.95 6.85 28.13
N LYS A 570 26.15 6.87 29.46
CA LYS A 570 27.21 7.62 30.14
C LYS A 570 27.15 9.12 29.78
N LYS A 571 28.02 9.59 28.88
CA LYS A 571 28.08 10.98 28.40
C LYS A 571 27.50 11.17 26.99
N ASN A 572 27.22 10.07 26.28
CA ASN A 572 26.72 10.11 24.92
C ASN A 572 25.19 10.12 24.95
N VAL A 573 24.61 11.02 24.16
CA VAL A 573 23.16 11.14 23.97
C VAL A 573 22.89 11.00 22.48
N TRP A 574 21.92 10.16 22.12
CA TRP A 574 21.42 10.06 20.76
C TRP A 574 19.91 9.84 20.79
N TYR A 575 19.30 9.95 19.62
CA TYR A 575 17.85 9.95 19.45
C TYR A 575 17.43 8.88 18.46
N VAL A 576 16.27 8.28 18.69
CA VAL A 576 15.75 7.16 17.88
C VAL A 576 14.34 7.51 17.40
N GLN A 577 14.08 7.30 16.11
CA GLN A 577 12.87 7.80 15.45
C GLN A 577 11.69 6.85 15.58
N THR A 578 11.94 5.54 15.57
CA THR A 578 10.87 4.52 15.55
C THR A 578 11.10 3.42 16.59
N GLU A 579 10.03 2.71 16.96
CA GLU A 579 10.14 1.53 17.82
C GLU A 579 10.94 0.39 17.17
N GLU A 580 10.84 0.24 15.86
CA GLU A 580 11.59 -0.78 15.10
C GLU A 580 13.08 -0.49 15.10
N GLU A 581 13.46 0.76 14.84
CA GLU A 581 14.84 1.21 14.96
C GLU A 581 15.38 1.02 16.37
N MET A 582 14.58 1.30 17.40
CA MET A 582 14.95 1.05 18.79
C MET A 582 15.19 -0.44 19.05
N LYS A 583 14.31 -1.33 18.57
CA LYS A 583 14.47 -2.79 18.69
C LYS A 583 15.73 -3.29 17.99
N ASN A 584 16.05 -2.74 16.82
CA ASN A 584 17.24 -3.10 16.05
C ASN A 584 18.51 -2.59 16.73
N GLN A 585 18.55 -1.33 17.18
CA GLN A 585 19.69 -0.79 17.94
C GLN A 585 19.95 -1.58 19.23
N LEU A 586 18.89 -1.98 19.94
CA LEU A 586 19.01 -2.84 21.13
C LEU A 586 19.53 -4.23 20.78
N LEU A 587 19.10 -4.78 19.64
CA LEU A 587 19.60 -6.07 19.15
C LEU A 587 21.09 -5.97 18.78
N ASP A 588 21.50 -4.96 18.00
CA ASP A 588 22.88 -4.75 17.56
C ASP A 588 23.82 -4.48 18.74
N ASN A 589 23.40 -3.62 19.67
CA ASN A 589 24.14 -3.37 20.91
C ASN A 589 24.27 -4.65 21.76
N GLY A 590 23.23 -5.48 21.77
CA GLY A 590 23.27 -6.79 22.41
C GLY A 590 24.27 -7.73 21.72
N LEU A 591 24.21 -7.83 20.39
CA LEU A 591 25.07 -8.69 19.57
C LEU A 591 26.55 -8.35 19.68
N ALA A 592 26.90 -7.08 19.87
CA ALA A 592 28.29 -6.64 20.00
C ALA A 592 28.99 -7.20 21.25
N ASP A 593 28.25 -7.33 22.36
CA ASP A 593 28.82 -7.67 23.67
C ASP A 593 28.39 -9.05 24.19
N CYS A 594 27.50 -9.75 23.47
CA CYS A 594 26.95 -11.02 23.92
C CYS A 594 27.49 -12.21 23.11
N ALA A 595 27.71 -13.30 23.81
CA ALA A 595 27.96 -14.61 23.22
C ALA A 595 26.87 -15.58 23.67
N PHE A 596 26.32 -16.33 22.73
CA PHE A 596 25.41 -17.42 23.03
C PHE A 596 26.22 -18.66 23.39
N VAL A 597 25.88 -19.31 24.49
CA VAL A 597 26.48 -20.57 24.92
C VAL A 597 25.41 -21.65 24.77
N ASP A 598 25.73 -22.64 23.94
CA ASP A 598 24.84 -23.76 23.67
C ASP A 598 24.82 -24.78 24.85
N GLU A 599 24.09 -25.88 24.67
CA GLU A 599 23.98 -26.93 25.67
C GLU A 599 25.26 -27.76 25.89
N ASN A 600 26.18 -27.74 24.91
CA ASN A 600 27.48 -28.41 24.96
C ASN A 600 28.58 -27.53 25.55
N GLY A 601 28.29 -26.24 25.75
CA GLY A 601 29.24 -25.22 26.19
C GLY A 601 29.99 -24.53 25.05
N ASP A 602 29.60 -24.79 23.79
CA ASP A 602 30.13 -24.11 22.61
C ASP A 602 29.64 -22.67 22.58
N VAL A 603 30.56 -21.77 22.20
CA VAL A 603 30.33 -20.33 22.21
C VAL A 603 30.08 -19.85 20.77
N ILE A 604 28.92 -19.24 20.54
CA ILE A 604 28.50 -18.63 19.29
C ILE A 604 28.53 -17.10 19.46
N GLU A 605 29.40 -16.46 18.68
CA GLU A 605 29.64 -15.02 18.69
C GLU A 605 29.91 -14.50 17.26
N GLY A 606 29.94 -13.18 17.10
CA GLY A 606 30.23 -12.52 15.81
C GLY A 606 29.24 -12.90 14.70
N GLU A 607 29.74 -13.16 13.48
CA GLU A 607 28.92 -13.43 12.29
C GLU A 607 27.97 -14.63 12.47
N LYS A 608 28.38 -15.65 13.24
CA LYS A 608 27.52 -16.82 13.52
C LYS A 608 26.33 -16.45 14.40
N MET A 609 26.54 -15.59 15.39
CA MET A 609 25.47 -15.08 16.26
C MET A 609 24.50 -14.18 15.47
N GLU A 610 25.03 -13.37 14.55
CA GLU A 610 24.20 -12.55 13.67
C GLU A 610 23.32 -13.41 12.75
N LYS A 611 23.89 -14.45 12.12
CA LYS A 611 23.13 -15.42 11.32
C LYS A 611 22.05 -16.12 12.14
N LEU A 612 22.37 -16.52 13.37
CA LEU A 612 21.43 -17.14 14.30
C LEU A 612 20.25 -16.21 14.60
N CYS A 613 20.50 -14.96 15.00
CA CYS A 613 19.44 -13.98 15.27
C CYS A 613 18.60 -13.65 14.02
N ARG A 614 19.23 -13.57 12.83
CA ARG A 614 18.54 -13.35 11.55
C ARG A 614 17.63 -14.52 11.16
N ALA A 615 18.03 -15.76 11.44
CA ALA A 615 17.19 -16.94 11.21
C ALA A 615 16.00 -16.99 12.20
N LEU A 616 16.23 -16.58 13.46
CA LEU A 616 15.22 -16.60 14.51
C LEU A 616 14.13 -15.52 14.37
N ALA A 617 14.46 -14.35 13.82
CA ALA A 617 13.51 -13.24 13.71
C ALA A 617 12.24 -13.56 12.88
N PRO A 618 12.32 -14.07 11.63
CA PRO A 618 11.13 -14.47 10.87
C PRO A 618 10.47 -15.73 11.44
N LEU A 619 11.24 -16.57 12.14
CA LEU A 619 10.74 -17.78 12.79
C LEU A 619 9.85 -17.44 14.00
N GLU A 620 10.18 -16.41 14.77
CA GLU A 620 9.35 -15.88 15.86
C GLU A 620 7.94 -15.50 15.37
N GLU A 621 7.85 -14.75 14.26
CA GLU A 621 6.57 -14.37 13.68
C GLU A 621 5.78 -15.59 13.17
N ALA A 622 6.43 -16.52 12.47
CA ALA A 622 5.78 -17.71 11.92
C ALA A 622 5.28 -18.69 13.01
N ILE A 623 6.04 -18.87 14.10
CA ILE A 623 5.62 -19.68 15.25
C ILE A 623 4.42 -19.05 15.94
N VAL A 624 4.42 -17.73 16.16
CA VAL A 624 3.28 -17.03 16.76
C VAL A 624 2.03 -17.16 15.89
N ALA A 625 2.17 -17.10 14.56
CA ALA A 625 1.07 -17.36 13.62
C ALA A 625 0.50 -18.79 13.78
N LEU A 626 1.37 -19.80 13.84
CA LEU A 626 0.98 -21.20 14.06
C LEU A 626 0.26 -21.39 15.40
N GLU A 627 0.78 -20.79 16.48
CA GLU A 627 0.21 -20.87 17.83
C GLU A 627 -1.16 -20.16 17.91
N ARG A 628 -1.38 -19.09 17.15
CA ARG A 628 -2.69 -18.42 17.04
C ARG A 628 -3.76 -19.30 16.38
N ARG A 629 -3.37 -20.24 15.51
CA ARG A 629 -4.27 -21.28 14.98
C ARG A 629 -4.55 -22.40 15.98
N GLY A 630 -4.07 -22.29 17.22
CA GLY A 630 -4.22 -23.31 18.25
C GLY A 630 -3.24 -24.48 18.13
N ILE A 631 -2.28 -24.41 17.19
CA ILE A 631 -1.30 -25.47 16.97
C ILE A 631 -0.01 -25.11 17.70
N GLY A 632 0.20 -25.69 18.88
CA GLY A 632 1.44 -25.47 19.64
C GLY A 632 2.66 -26.11 18.95
N LEU A 633 3.77 -25.37 18.84
CA LEU A 633 5.01 -25.84 18.20
C LEU A 633 5.49 -27.18 18.78
N LYS A 634 5.44 -27.34 20.11
CA LYS A 634 5.83 -28.58 20.79
C LYS A 634 5.06 -29.81 20.31
N ILE A 635 3.76 -29.67 20.07
CA ILE A 635 2.90 -30.77 19.60
C ILE A 635 3.19 -31.03 18.12
N HIS A 636 3.34 -29.97 17.33
CA HIS A 636 3.59 -30.08 15.90
C HIS A 636 4.98 -30.65 15.57
N ALA A 637 5.99 -30.38 16.40
CA ALA A 637 7.33 -30.93 16.27
C ALA A 637 7.39 -32.47 16.32
N VAL A 638 6.48 -33.12 17.07
CA VAL A 638 6.38 -34.58 17.12
C VAL A 638 5.97 -35.18 15.77
N ARG A 639 5.38 -34.35 14.89
CA ARG A 639 4.91 -34.76 13.56
C ARG A 639 5.96 -34.55 12.46
N GLN A 640 7.15 -34.08 12.80
CA GLN A 640 8.24 -33.87 11.84
C GLN A 640 8.60 -35.19 11.15
N ASP A 641 8.70 -35.15 9.83
CA ASP A 641 9.09 -36.32 9.05
C ASP A 641 10.56 -36.69 9.35
N PRO A 642 10.87 -37.92 9.77
CA PRO A 642 12.21 -38.28 10.24
C PRO A 642 13.27 -38.27 9.13
N VAL A 643 12.86 -38.36 7.86
CA VAL A 643 13.79 -38.43 6.72
C VAL A 643 14.10 -37.04 6.17
N SER A 644 13.05 -36.28 5.85
CA SER A 644 13.15 -34.93 5.28
C SER A 644 13.37 -33.84 6.34
N GLN A 645 13.14 -34.15 7.62
CA GLN A 645 13.20 -33.20 8.73
C GLN A 645 12.22 -32.02 8.55
N LYS A 646 11.17 -32.19 7.76
CA LYS A 646 10.14 -31.16 7.53
C LYS A 646 8.91 -31.43 8.37
N LEU A 647 8.31 -30.36 8.86
CA LEU A 647 7.01 -30.34 9.51
C LEU A 647 5.89 -30.46 8.48
N PRO A 648 4.77 -31.12 8.84
CA PRO A 648 3.64 -31.29 7.95
C PRO A 648 2.91 -29.97 7.70
N VAL A 649 2.74 -29.61 6.43
CA VAL A 649 2.10 -28.36 6.01
C VAL A 649 0.58 -28.51 5.92
N PHE A 650 0.09 -29.72 5.64
CA PHE A 650 -1.33 -29.99 5.46
C PHE A 650 -1.90 -30.73 6.67
N HIS A 651 -3.03 -30.25 7.19
CA HIS A 651 -3.80 -30.85 8.27
C HIS A 651 -5.20 -31.21 7.76
N LEU A 652 -5.51 -32.50 7.74
CA LEU A 652 -6.81 -33.03 7.36
C LEU A 652 -7.56 -33.50 8.62
N VAL A 653 -8.75 -32.97 8.85
CA VAL A 653 -9.65 -33.36 9.93
C VAL A 653 -10.88 -34.06 9.36
N MET A 654 -11.19 -35.26 9.86
CA MET A 654 -12.37 -36.04 9.50
C MET A 654 -13.08 -36.49 10.78
N GLY A 655 -14.02 -35.69 11.23
CA GLY A 655 -14.68 -35.86 12.53
C GLY A 655 -13.70 -35.84 13.68
N ARG A 656 -13.33 -37.02 14.21
CA ARG A 656 -12.33 -37.17 15.29
C ARG A 656 -10.96 -37.65 14.81
N GLU A 657 -10.84 -38.02 13.53
CA GLU A 657 -9.56 -38.45 12.95
C GLU A 657 -8.80 -37.23 12.42
N GLU A 658 -7.54 -37.09 12.82
CA GLU A 658 -6.64 -36.08 12.27
C GLU A 658 -5.51 -36.76 11.49
N HIS A 659 -5.25 -36.28 10.29
CA HIS A 659 -4.15 -36.71 9.43
C HIS A 659 -3.30 -35.51 9.04
N TRP A 660 -1.99 -35.71 8.95
CA TRP A 660 -1.01 -34.65 8.73
C TRP A 660 -0.07 -35.06 7.60
N PHE A 661 0.14 -34.18 6.63
CA PHE A 661 0.93 -34.48 5.45
C PHE A 661 1.99 -33.40 5.19
N PRO A 662 3.26 -33.78 4.94
CA PRO A 662 4.32 -32.85 4.57
C PRO A 662 4.17 -32.33 3.15
N THR A 663 3.56 -33.11 2.26
CA THR A 663 3.38 -32.73 0.87
C THR A 663 1.92 -32.92 0.45
N LYS A 664 1.48 -32.06 -0.48
CA LYS A 664 0.15 -32.18 -1.07
C LYS A 664 -0.04 -33.48 -1.82
N LYS A 665 1.02 -33.98 -2.46
CA LYS A 665 1.02 -35.28 -3.14
C LYS A 665 0.65 -36.43 -2.20
N GLU A 666 1.12 -36.42 -0.96
CA GLU A 666 0.78 -37.43 0.04
C GLU A 666 -0.66 -37.29 0.53
N LEU A 667 -1.12 -36.06 0.76
CA LEU A 667 -2.53 -35.77 1.07
C LEU A 667 -3.44 -36.28 -0.06
N ASP A 668 -3.13 -35.93 -1.30
CA ASP A 668 -3.89 -36.33 -2.48
C ASP A 668 -3.92 -37.85 -2.63
N ALA A 669 -2.78 -38.53 -2.48
CA ALA A 669 -2.72 -39.99 -2.52
C ALA A 669 -3.63 -40.62 -1.44
N PHE A 670 -3.59 -40.08 -0.23
CA PHE A 670 -4.43 -40.54 0.88
C PHE A 670 -5.94 -40.34 0.60
N LEU A 671 -6.32 -39.18 0.06
CA LEU A 671 -7.70 -38.89 -0.33
C LEU A 671 -8.18 -39.82 -1.46
N SER A 672 -7.34 -40.02 -2.48
CA SER A 672 -7.56 -40.95 -3.59
C SER A 672 -7.82 -42.37 -3.11
N GLU A 673 -6.96 -42.90 -2.22
CA GLU A 673 -7.05 -44.26 -1.71
C GLU A 673 -8.35 -44.50 -0.92
N ARG A 674 -8.86 -43.47 -0.24
CA ARG A 674 -10.09 -43.54 0.55
C ARG A 674 -11.35 -43.15 -0.23
N GLY A 675 -11.22 -42.73 -1.49
CA GLY A 675 -12.35 -42.26 -2.30
C GLY A 675 -13.05 -41.05 -1.68
N LEU A 676 -12.30 -40.20 -0.98
CA LEU A 676 -12.81 -39.02 -0.31
C LEU A 676 -12.67 -37.80 -1.21
N ASP A 677 -13.78 -37.13 -1.48
CA ASP A 677 -13.77 -35.79 -2.05
C ASP A 677 -13.50 -34.79 -0.91
N ALA A 678 -12.26 -34.33 -0.77
CA ALA A 678 -11.97 -33.23 0.12
C ALA A 678 -12.03 -31.92 -0.67
N GLU A 679 -12.94 -31.03 -0.26
CA GLU A 679 -12.88 -29.64 -0.69
C GLU A 679 -11.81 -28.95 0.18
N PRO A 680 -10.74 -28.40 -0.41
CA PRO A 680 -9.91 -27.41 0.29
C PRO A 680 -10.82 -26.26 0.72
N ASP A 681 -10.53 -25.69 1.89
CA ASP A 681 -11.30 -24.63 2.51
C ASP A 681 -11.70 -23.51 1.53
N THR A 682 -12.91 -23.62 0.98
CA THR A 682 -13.65 -22.55 0.31
C THR A 682 -15.15 -22.60 0.66
N LYS A 683 -15.56 -23.46 1.62
CA LYS A 683 -16.91 -23.37 2.19
C LYS A 683 -16.96 -22.21 3.18
N ILE A 684 -17.42 -21.09 2.64
CA ILE A 684 -18.02 -19.98 3.37
C ILE A 684 -18.95 -20.56 4.46
N PRO A 685 -18.71 -20.32 5.75
CA PRO A 685 -19.73 -20.56 6.75
C PRO A 685 -20.92 -19.64 6.42
N ASP A 686 -22.09 -20.22 6.17
CA ASP A 686 -23.33 -19.47 6.28
C ASP A 686 -23.45 -19.04 7.75
N GLU A 687 -23.33 -17.73 8.01
CA GLU A 687 -23.76 -17.18 9.28
C GLU A 687 -25.27 -17.38 9.42
N GLY A 688 -25.66 -18.43 10.13
CA GLY A 688 -27.07 -18.79 10.21
C GLY A 688 -27.40 -19.91 11.18
N GLU A 689 -26.89 -19.88 12.42
CA GLU A 689 -27.62 -20.37 13.60
C GLU A 689 -26.90 -19.95 14.90
N VAL A 690 -27.26 -18.78 15.40
CA VAL A 690 -27.07 -18.44 16.81
C VAL A 690 -28.14 -19.22 17.58
N VAL A 691 -27.77 -20.28 18.29
CA VAL A 691 -28.64 -20.89 19.29
C VAL A 691 -28.12 -20.52 20.68
N ASP A 692 -28.83 -19.55 21.25
CA ASP A 692 -28.86 -19.07 22.64
C ASP A 692 -27.80 -19.62 23.62
N GLY A 693 -26.95 -18.69 24.06
CA GLY A 693 -26.05 -18.89 25.18
C GLY A 693 -26.80 -19.32 26.45
N LYS A 694 -26.45 -20.51 26.97
CA LYS A 694 -26.61 -20.87 28.37
C LYS A 694 -25.68 -21.99 28.78
N VAL A 695 -24.87 -21.70 29.79
CA VAL A 695 -24.18 -22.66 30.64
C VAL A 695 -25.23 -23.53 31.32
N ILE A 696 -25.14 -24.86 31.21
CA ILE A 696 -25.93 -25.77 32.06
C ILE A 696 -25.04 -26.93 32.52
N ASP A 697 -24.87 -26.98 33.85
CA ASP A 697 -24.34 -28.07 34.66
C ASP A 697 -25.05 -29.40 34.40
N GLY A 698 -24.33 -30.49 34.63
CA GLY A 698 -24.85 -31.84 34.43
C GLY A 698 -26.03 -32.19 35.33
N GLU A 699 -27.00 -32.90 34.77
CA GLU A 699 -27.77 -33.91 35.49
C GLU A 699 -28.35 -34.94 34.51
N ALA A 700 -28.30 -36.19 34.95
CA ALA A 700 -28.68 -37.37 34.21
C ALA A 700 -30.21 -37.50 34.07
N SER A 701 -30.69 -37.93 32.90
CA SER A 701 -31.94 -38.69 32.82
C SER A 701 -31.93 -39.68 31.65
N THR A 702 -32.34 -40.89 31.98
CA THR A 702 -32.45 -42.12 31.19
C THR A 702 -33.69 -42.17 30.29
N ASN A 703 -33.65 -43.11 29.34
CA ASN A 703 -34.68 -43.63 28.40
C ASN A 703 -34.68 -42.92 27.04
N GLY A 704 -34.41 -43.54 25.89
CA GLY A 704 -34.38 -44.96 25.54
C GLY A 704 -35.31 -45.21 24.36
N GLN A 705 -34.83 -44.95 23.13
CA GLN A 705 -35.28 -45.59 21.87
C GLN A 705 -34.13 -45.48 20.84
N PRO A 706 -33.69 -46.58 20.22
CA PRO A 706 -32.65 -46.53 19.20
C PRO A 706 -33.28 -46.02 17.90
N LYS A 707 -32.92 -44.80 17.49
CA LYS A 707 -32.97 -44.42 16.08
C LYS A 707 -31.69 -44.91 15.46
N GLU A 708 -31.82 -45.67 14.38
CA GLU A 708 -30.71 -46.01 13.49
C GLU A 708 -30.08 -44.69 13.02
N GLU A 709 -28.93 -44.35 13.58
CA GLU A 709 -28.05 -43.29 13.07
C GLU A 709 -27.37 -43.85 11.83
N GLU A 710 -27.91 -43.51 10.66
CA GLU A 710 -27.08 -43.42 9.46
C GLU A 710 -25.97 -42.41 9.76
N SER A 711 -24.76 -42.93 9.99
CA SER A 711 -23.54 -42.13 10.16
C SER A 711 -23.31 -41.31 8.90
N LYS A 712 -23.80 -40.07 8.88
CA LYS A 712 -23.33 -39.05 7.93
C LYS A 712 -21.83 -38.89 8.19
N ILE A 713 -21.01 -39.38 7.27
CA ILE A 713 -19.57 -39.12 7.27
C ILE A 713 -19.40 -37.61 7.18
N GLU A 714 -18.91 -36.98 8.25
CA GLU A 714 -18.54 -35.56 8.24
C GLU A 714 -17.49 -35.34 7.15
N ALA A 715 -17.69 -34.31 6.33
CA ALA A 715 -16.82 -34.04 5.20
C ALA A 715 -15.38 -33.74 5.69
N PRO A 716 -14.35 -34.27 5.02
CA PRO A 716 -12.96 -33.94 5.32
C PRO A 716 -12.69 -32.45 5.21
N HIS A 717 -12.11 -31.86 6.24
CA HIS A 717 -11.68 -30.46 6.30
C HIS A 717 -10.15 -30.39 6.19
N ILE A 718 -9.62 -29.63 5.23
CA ILE A 718 -8.17 -29.47 5.02
C ILE A 718 -7.78 -28.04 5.37
N ALA A 719 -6.87 -27.91 6.34
CA ALA A 719 -6.16 -26.67 6.62
C ALA A 719 -4.74 -26.76 6.06
N GLU A 720 -4.35 -25.75 5.28
CA GLU A 720 -2.98 -25.55 4.82
C GLU A 720 -2.28 -24.51 5.70
N LEU A 721 -1.13 -24.89 6.27
CA LEU A 721 -0.39 -24.08 7.22
C LEU A 721 0.79 -23.40 6.52
N HIS A 722 0.52 -22.30 5.82
CA HIS A 722 1.55 -21.58 5.04
C HIS A 722 2.74 -21.13 5.89
N GLU A 723 2.50 -20.75 7.16
CA GLU A 723 3.55 -20.43 8.13
C GLU A 723 4.53 -21.59 8.35
N VAL A 724 4.09 -22.85 8.23
CA VAL A 724 4.95 -24.04 8.36
C VAL A 724 5.95 -24.13 7.22
N ARG A 725 5.65 -23.61 6.03
CA ARG A 725 6.64 -23.50 4.94
C ARG A 725 7.79 -22.59 5.36
N THR A 726 7.48 -21.44 5.97
CA THR A 726 8.48 -20.51 6.52
C THR A 726 9.29 -21.17 7.64
N ILE A 727 8.62 -21.86 8.56
CA ILE A 727 9.28 -22.61 9.64
C ILE A 727 10.24 -23.64 9.06
N ASN A 728 9.81 -24.44 8.07
CA ASN A 728 10.65 -25.47 7.43
C ASN A 728 11.91 -24.88 6.75
N ILE A 729 11.78 -23.75 6.06
CA ILE A 729 12.92 -23.05 5.44
C ILE A 729 13.90 -22.59 6.53
N LYS A 730 13.40 -21.95 7.59
CA LYS A 730 14.24 -21.43 8.69
C LYS A 730 14.82 -22.50 9.59
N LEU A 731 14.16 -23.64 9.74
CA LEU A 731 14.73 -24.83 10.37
C LEU A 731 15.91 -25.38 9.55
N GLY A 732 15.86 -25.30 8.21
CA GLY A 732 16.99 -25.63 7.36
C GLY A 732 18.21 -24.72 7.63
N GLU A 733 17.99 -23.41 7.70
CA GLU A 733 19.04 -22.43 8.06
C GLU A 733 19.60 -22.66 9.47
N LEU A 734 18.74 -22.99 10.44
CA LEU A 734 19.17 -23.33 11.82
C LEU A 734 19.96 -24.64 11.87
N ALA A 735 19.63 -25.62 11.04
CA ALA A 735 20.35 -26.89 10.95
C ALA A 735 21.79 -26.70 10.47
N GLU A 736 22.04 -25.75 9.57
CA GLU A 736 23.40 -25.35 9.17
C GLU A 736 24.22 -24.77 10.33
N LEU A 737 23.54 -24.20 11.34
CA LEU A 737 24.14 -23.67 12.57
C LEU A 737 24.19 -24.71 13.71
N GLY A 738 23.74 -25.95 13.48
CA GLY A 738 23.75 -27.04 14.45
C GLY A 738 22.54 -27.10 15.38
N PHE A 739 21.47 -26.34 15.09
CA PHE A 739 20.23 -26.36 15.87
C PHE A 739 19.12 -27.09 15.13
N ASP A 740 18.36 -27.89 15.87
CA ASP A 740 17.15 -28.54 15.38
C ASP A 740 15.89 -27.88 15.98
N ILE A 741 14.73 -28.43 15.66
CA ILE A 741 13.46 -27.94 16.19
C ILE A 741 13.35 -28.05 17.71
N GLN A 742 14.06 -29.00 18.34
CA GLN A 742 14.05 -29.17 19.80
C GLN A 742 14.73 -28.00 20.49
N ALA A 743 15.62 -27.27 19.83
CA ALA A 743 16.22 -26.06 20.37
C ALA A 743 15.19 -24.94 20.61
N LEU A 744 14.05 -24.96 19.91
CA LEU A 744 13.00 -23.95 20.00
C LEU A 744 11.92 -24.29 21.05
N ILE A 745 12.04 -25.42 21.73
CA ILE A 745 11.03 -25.94 22.65
C ILE A 745 11.61 -26.04 24.07
N PRO A 746 10.91 -25.50 25.10
CA PRO A 746 11.32 -25.69 26.48
C PRO A 746 11.35 -27.17 26.88
N GLN A 747 12.43 -27.60 27.53
CA GLN A 747 12.59 -28.96 28.05
C GLN A 747 12.54 -28.99 29.58
N GLU A 748 11.76 -29.91 30.14
CA GLU A 748 11.75 -30.15 31.60
C GLU A 748 13.03 -30.87 32.01
N ARG A 749 13.87 -30.19 32.82
CA ARG A 749 15.14 -30.74 33.33
C ARG A 749 15.03 -30.97 34.83
N THR A 750 14.89 -32.23 35.26
CA THR A 750 14.83 -32.60 36.68
C THR A 750 16.23 -32.72 37.30
N GLY A 751 16.47 -32.05 38.43
CA GLY A 751 17.72 -32.20 39.21
C GLY A 751 18.89 -31.31 38.76
N CYS A 752 18.67 -30.39 37.81
CA CYS A 752 19.64 -29.40 37.37
C CYS A 752 19.05 -28.00 37.52
N THR A 753 19.79 -27.07 38.14
CA THR A 753 19.39 -25.65 38.27
C THR A 753 19.94 -24.78 37.15
N ASP A 754 20.81 -25.33 36.28
CA ASP A 754 21.40 -24.60 35.17
C ASP A 754 20.44 -24.55 33.98
N SER A 755 20.33 -23.36 33.38
CA SER A 755 19.56 -23.15 32.16
C SER A 755 20.17 -23.92 30.98
N ARG A 756 19.32 -24.31 30.02
CA ARG A 756 19.73 -25.12 28.86
C ARG A 756 20.70 -24.37 27.97
N TYR A 757 20.37 -23.11 27.69
CA TYR A 757 21.22 -22.19 26.97
C TYR A 757 21.54 -21.00 27.85
N LYS A 758 22.61 -20.29 27.51
CA LYS A 758 23.00 -19.09 28.25
C LYS A 758 23.40 -17.99 27.30
N LEU A 759 22.94 -16.78 27.57
CA LEU A 759 23.47 -15.57 26.99
C LEU A 759 24.53 -15.00 27.92
N ARG A 760 25.80 -15.04 27.51
CA ARG A 760 26.91 -14.46 28.26
C ARG A 760 27.20 -13.04 27.78
N ARG A 761 27.27 -12.09 28.70
CA ARG A 761 27.75 -10.72 28.48
C ARG A 761 28.76 -10.38 29.56
N GLY A 762 30.06 -10.39 29.23
CA GLY A 762 31.14 -10.26 30.22
C GLY A 762 31.05 -11.36 31.30
N GLU A 763 30.98 -10.96 32.58
CA GLU A 763 30.81 -11.88 33.72
C GLU A 763 29.35 -12.26 34.03
N THR A 764 28.38 -11.65 33.33
CA THR A 764 26.96 -11.93 33.55
C THR A 764 26.46 -13.00 32.59
N GLU A 765 25.80 -14.03 33.12
CA GLU A 765 25.11 -15.06 32.33
C GLU A 765 23.60 -14.92 32.55
N THR A 766 22.83 -14.86 31.46
CA THR A 766 21.37 -14.91 31.49
C THR A 766 20.94 -16.27 30.95
N GLY A 767 20.23 -17.03 31.78
CA GLY A 767 19.74 -18.34 31.40
C GLY A 767 18.56 -18.29 30.44
N LEU A 768 18.55 -19.19 29.46
CA LEU A 768 17.46 -19.37 28.49
C LEU A 768 16.98 -20.82 28.53
N GLU A 769 15.66 -21.00 28.49
CA GLU A 769 15.03 -22.32 28.44
C GLU A 769 15.05 -22.92 27.03
N ASP A 770 14.94 -22.05 26.02
CA ASP A 770 14.94 -22.37 24.61
C ASP A 770 15.60 -21.24 23.79
N LEU A 771 15.73 -21.48 22.48
CA LEU A 771 16.33 -20.54 21.54
C LEU A 771 15.38 -19.39 21.15
N ARG A 772 14.06 -19.50 21.39
CA ARG A 772 13.09 -18.41 21.13
C ARG A 772 13.35 -17.22 22.05
N GLY A 773 13.75 -17.50 23.30
CA GLY A 773 14.11 -16.46 24.27
C GLY A 773 15.35 -15.64 23.90
N LEU A 774 16.15 -16.09 22.92
CA LEU A 774 17.43 -15.48 22.60
C LEU A 774 17.28 -14.02 22.13
N LEU A 775 16.38 -13.74 21.18
CA LEU A 775 16.22 -12.38 20.64
C LEU A 775 15.80 -11.37 21.71
N ALA A 776 14.86 -11.75 22.57
CA ALA A 776 14.41 -10.91 23.69
C ALA A 776 15.55 -10.67 24.70
N ALA A 777 16.31 -11.72 25.02
CA ALA A 777 17.45 -11.62 25.94
C ALA A 777 18.59 -10.77 25.38
N VAL A 778 18.91 -10.88 24.09
CA VAL A 778 19.92 -10.05 23.42
C VAL A 778 19.49 -8.58 23.43
N ARG A 779 18.23 -8.28 23.10
CA ARG A 779 17.69 -6.90 23.17
C ARG A 779 17.74 -6.33 24.59
N SER A 780 17.33 -7.11 25.60
CA SER A 780 17.39 -6.70 27.02
C SER A 780 18.83 -6.50 27.48
N ALA A 781 19.76 -7.34 27.02
CA ALA A 781 21.18 -7.16 27.27
C ALA A 781 21.68 -5.85 26.65
N GLY A 782 21.28 -5.52 25.42
CA GLY A 782 21.60 -4.24 24.76
C GLY A 782 21.04 -3.01 25.48
N GLU A 783 19.95 -3.15 26.24
CA GLU A 783 19.36 -2.05 27.03
C GLU A 783 20.14 -1.73 28.30
N ARG A 784 20.87 -2.70 28.88
CA ARG A 784 21.57 -2.49 30.15
C ARG A 784 22.62 -1.37 30.04
N GLY A 785 22.46 -0.36 30.89
CA GLY A 785 23.33 0.82 30.94
C GLY A 785 22.86 1.98 30.07
N LEU A 786 21.74 1.82 29.36
CA LEU A 786 21.05 2.89 28.65
C LEU A 786 19.96 3.47 29.55
N GLN A 787 19.81 4.79 29.54
CA GLN A 787 18.62 5.48 30.06
C GLN A 787 17.78 5.92 28.87
N VAL A 788 16.66 5.24 28.65
CA VAL A 788 15.74 5.51 27.55
C VAL A 788 14.60 6.40 28.05
N THR A 789 14.41 7.56 27.43
CA THR A 789 13.27 8.47 27.68
C THR A 789 12.41 8.50 26.43
N ARG A 790 11.10 8.29 26.54
CA ARG A 790 10.15 8.46 25.44
C ARG A 790 9.57 9.88 25.48
N PHE A 791 9.58 10.59 24.36
CA PHE A 791 8.96 11.92 24.24
C PHE A 791 7.47 11.79 23.95
N LYS A 792 6.66 12.69 24.52
CA LYS A 792 5.21 12.75 24.26
C LYS A 792 4.78 13.99 23.46
N GLY A 793 5.62 15.01 23.38
CA GLY A 793 5.34 16.23 22.60
C GLY A 793 6.57 17.11 22.45
N LEU A 794 6.53 18.07 21.53
CA LEU A 794 7.62 19.01 21.27
C LEU A 794 7.88 19.93 22.47
N GLY A 795 6.84 20.19 23.28
CA GLY A 795 6.95 21.00 24.50
C GLY A 795 7.79 20.37 25.63
N GLU A 796 8.08 19.07 25.56
CA GLU A 796 8.98 18.39 26.51
C GLU A 796 10.46 18.55 26.14
N MET A 797 10.74 19.02 24.91
CA MET A 797 12.09 19.31 24.44
C MET A 797 12.45 20.76 24.71
N ASN A 798 13.64 21.00 25.23
CA ASN A 798 14.18 22.35 25.29
C ASN A 798 14.62 22.83 23.89
N ALA A 799 14.95 24.12 23.76
CA ALA A 799 15.32 24.72 22.47
C ALA A 799 16.57 24.10 21.83
N GLU A 800 17.51 23.60 22.63
CA GLU A 800 18.74 22.96 22.15
C GLU A 800 18.47 21.53 21.68
N GLU A 801 17.68 20.76 22.43
CA GLU A 801 17.21 19.43 22.01
C GLU A 801 16.40 19.51 20.72
N LEU A 802 15.47 20.48 20.63
CA LEU A 802 14.66 20.69 19.42
C LEU A 802 15.55 21.09 18.22
N ARG A 803 16.58 21.90 18.47
CA ARG A 803 17.57 22.25 17.45
C ARG A 803 18.29 21.02 16.94
N GLU A 804 18.91 20.26 17.83
CA GLU A 804 19.75 19.10 17.48
C GLU A 804 18.97 17.98 16.80
N THR A 805 17.68 17.83 17.10
CA THR A 805 16.88 16.68 16.66
C THR A 805 15.97 16.97 15.48
N THR A 806 15.35 18.16 15.43
CA THR A 806 14.20 18.41 14.56
C THR A 806 14.43 19.59 13.62
N LEU A 807 15.30 20.54 14.00
CA LEU A 807 15.58 21.72 13.19
C LEU A 807 16.89 21.60 12.39
N ASP A 808 17.93 20.97 12.92
CA ASP A 808 19.22 20.86 12.26
C ASP A 808 19.15 19.96 11.02
N PRO A 809 19.46 20.46 9.81
CA PRO A 809 19.48 19.66 8.59
C PRO A 809 20.36 18.42 8.61
N GLN A 810 21.40 18.36 9.47
CA GLN A 810 22.31 17.23 9.56
C GLN A 810 21.69 16.03 10.30
N ASN A 811 20.79 16.28 11.24
CA ASN A 811 20.28 15.26 12.17
C ASN A 811 18.77 15.01 12.05
N ARG A 812 18.02 15.95 11.47
CA ARG A 812 16.56 15.87 11.43
C ARG A 812 16.04 14.85 10.43
N THR A 813 14.87 14.32 10.73
CA THR A 813 14.06 13.55 9.79
C THR A 813 12.84 14.38 9.36
N LEU A 814 12.70 14.57 8.05
CA LEU A 814 11.52 15.22 7.47
C LEU A 814 10.80 14.23 6.56
N MET A 815 9.50 14.11 6.74
CA MET A 815 8.64 13.37 5.82
C MET A 815 8.18 14.31 4.73
N GLN A 816 8.61 14.07 3.48
CA GLN A 816 8.13 14.84 2.34
C GLN A 816 6.70 14.40 2.01
N VAL A 817 5.78 15.36 1.94
CA VAL A 817 4.41 15.10 1.50
C VAL A 817 4.43 14.98 -0.01
N THR A 818 3.93 13.86 -0.53
CA THR A 818 3.85 13.59 -1.97
C THR A 818 2.38 13.45 -2.40
N MET A 819 2.11 13.73 -3.67
CA MET A 819 0.79 13.55 -4.28
C MET A 819 0.87 12.43 -5.32
N SER A 820 1.03 11.20 -4.83
CA SER A 820 1.17 9.99 -5.66
C SER A 820 -0.16 9.57 -6.31
N ASP A 821 -1.26 9.66 -5.56
CA ASP A 821 -2.62 9.41 -6.04
C ASP A 821 -3.55 10.51 -5.51
N ALA A 822 -3.80 11.52 -6.36
CA ALA A 822 -4.67 12.63 -6.02
C ALA A 822 -6.14 12.18 -5.81
N SER A 823 -6.58 11.14 -6.51
CA SER A 823 -7.96 10.64 -6.40
C SER A 823 -8.18 9.96 -5.07
N ALA A 824 -7.27 9.06 -4.66
CA ALA A 824 -7.33 8.44 -3.35
C ALA A 824 -7.20 9.46 -2.21
N ALA A 825 -6.34 10.48 -2.37
CA ALA A 825 -6.24 11.57 -1.42
C ALA A 825 -7.55 12.36 -1.30
N ASP A 826 -8.21 12.70 -2.42
CA ASP A 826 -9.49 13.42 -2.40
C ASP A 826 -10.59 12.61 -1.68
N ASP A 827 -10.70 11.31 -1.97
CA ASP A 827 -11.64 10.41 -1.31
C ASP A 827 -11.45 10.40 0.21
N MET A 828 -10.19 10.29 0.64
CA MET A 828 -9.86 10.25 2.06
C MET A 828 -10.20 11.57 2.75
N PHE A 829 -9.86 12.71 2.12
CA PHE A 829 -10.27 14.02 2.64
C PHE A 829 -11.79 14.19 2.63
N ARG A 830 -12.51 13.64 1.64
CA ARG A 830 -13.97 13.68 1.58
C ARG A 830 -14.62 12.95 2.75
N ILE A 831 -14.13 11.75 3.06
CA ILE A 831 -14.65 10.95 4.18
C ILE A 831 -14.30 11.62 5.51
N LEU A 832 -13.03 11.98 5.71
CA LEU A 832 -12.55 12.48 7.01
C LEU A 832 -12.93 13.93 7.28
N MET A 833 -12.90 14.77 6.25
CA MET A 833 -13.07 16.21 6.37
C MET A 833 -14.41 16.72 5.82
N GLY A 834 -15.23 15.88 5.18
CA GLY A 834 -16.53 16.26 4.58
C GLY A 834 -17.68 16.41 5.58
N ASP A 835 -18.89 16.70 5.09
CA ASP A 835 -20.04 17.07 5.92
C ASP A 835 -20.80 15.93 6.56
N LYS A 836 -20.79 14.74 5.95
CA LYS A 836 -21.49 13.58 6.51
C LYS A 836 -20.70 12.92 7.64
N VAL A 837 -21.43 12.56 8.70
CA VAL A 837 -20.88 11.93 9.90
C VAL A 837 -20.75 10.42 9.72
N GLU A 838 -21.73 9.75 9.10
CA GLU A 838 -21.76 8.29 9.02
C GLU A 838 -20.54 7.67 8.32
N PRO A 839 -20.12 8.09 7.11
CA PRO A 839 -18.95 7.48 6.46
C PRO A 839 -17.65 7.70 7.23
N ARG A 840 -17.57 8.82 7.97
CA ARG A 840 -16.46 9.06 8.88
C ARG A 840 -16.51 8.14 10.09
N ARG A 841 -17.70 7.90 10.65
CA ARG A 841 -17.89 6.97 11.76
C ARG A 841 -17.53 5.55 11.34
N GLU A 842 -18.01 5.08 10.20
CA GLU A 842 -17.65 3.77 9.62
C GLU A 842 -16.13 3.64 9.44
N PHE A 843 -15.49 4.68 8.88
CA PHE A 843 -14.03 4.71 8.75
C PHE A 843 -13.33 4.59 10.10
N ILE A 844 -13.77 5.36 11.11
CA ILE A 844 -13.20 5.30 12.45
C ILE A 844 -13.42 3.92 13.08
N GLU A 845 -14.62 3.34 12.96
CA GLU A 845 -14.96 2.02 13.51
C GLU A 845 -14.10 0.92 12.86
N LYS A 846 -13.89 0.97 11.54
CA LYS A 846 -13.04 0.02 10.82
C LYS A 846 -11.56 0.14 11.23
N HIS A 847 -11.01 1.36 11.26
CA HIS A 847 -9.57 1.57 11.49
C HIS A 847 -9.17 1.74 12.96
N ALA A 848 -10.12 1.79 13.91
CA ALA A 848 -9.83 2.07 15.31
C ALA A 848 -8.81 1.10 15.93
N LEU A 849 -8.89 -0.19 15.58
CA LEU A 849 -8.02 -1.25 16.12
C LEU A 849 -6.64 -1.28 15.46
N GLU A 850 -6.48 -0.63 14.30
CA GLU A 850 -5.21 -0.55 13.58
C GLU A 850 -4.26 0.48 14.20
N VAL A 851 -4.78 1.43 14.98
CA VAL A 851 -3.99 2.50 15.54
C VAL A 851 -3.14 1.99 16.71
N ARG A 852 -1.86 1.72 16.42
CA ARG A 852 -0.87 1.28 17.42
C ARG A 852 -0.25 2.42 18.22
N ASN A 853 -0.25 3.63 17.67
CA ASN A 853 0.49 4.80 18.17
C ASN A 853 -0.43 6.00 18.43
N LEU A 854 -1.49 5.80 19.21
CA LEU A 854 -2.24 6.91 19.81
C LEU A 854 -1.74 7.07 21.25
N ASP A 855 -0.91 8.08 21.51
CA ASP A 855 -0.67 8.55 22.87
C ASP A 855 -1.93 9.31 23.30
N VAL A 856 -2.86 8.59 23.96
CA VAL A 856 -4.07 9.14 24.61
C VAL A 856 -3.75 9.54 26.04
#